data_AF-A0A9D2KA25-F1
#
_entry.id   AF-A0A9D2KA25-F1
#
_cell.length_a   1.000
_cell.length_b   1.000
_cell.length_c   1.000
_cell.angle_alpha   90.00
_cell.angle_beta   90.00
_cell.angle_gamma   90.00
#
_symmetry.space_group_name_H-M   'P 1'
#
loop_
_entity.id
_entity.type
_entity.pdbx_description
1 polymer ?
#
loop_
_entity_poly.entity_id
_entity_poly.type
_entity_poly.pdbx_seq_one_letter_code
_entity_poly.pdbx_strand_id
1 'polypeptide(L)'
;MKGKLSKRFLALTVSGCLLAATAATVLAAGGLGLFSEETPQTEFIFDDTEAVCTGDWTEERAENPEQHGEGFRYVYYGAPATAVYTAEIEQEGWYEVSGWWTALSNRATNSLFIITCGEESHEVRVNQQEKGGQWNHLQTVYAEAGETITVTLSNSEINGYIIADGLRIAREEGIIVDDDQAVLTGEWVRQALDGAVDSLERFGPCFRHAAGSGDPASATAAFQAEAPADGVYDVYGWWTTHENRATNTPFTLSDGQTVYVNQEENGGRWNRIGQISAKAGETLSVTIGNNADEYVVADAVKFQLTEEEGPEEPETGIILDDSQAVFAGDSWTLETADKTEERYGDGFRYSAWIGVDSQPNATAVYTAAAPADGYYEIYGWWTAHENRATNTPYIVSCGEQSQTVRVNQRQDGGQWNLLCGVMAVEGQDITVTVANNADGYVIADAVRIVPAEAPETYTVTLDYDTEAGTVTGKTSGILAGEMVTLTAAANPGYVFEGWYSGEEKVCDTADYTFKVEGDMTLSVRFAEVPKADKTALLAAIEDARAAKTDGRYADADASARQTFDAALTAAEQAYEDENASQDTVDTARQNLVNATEALSVHNVTTAELQSAVDYAKGLDLENYESDGQAAFTAALDAAETLLTKGADRQADIDDALYDLLHATAALRLQADTVSLH
;
A
#
# COMPACT_ATOMS: atom_id res chain seq x y z
N MET A 1 48.22 31.69 -38.12
CA MET A 1 47.46 32.50 -39.10
C MET A 1 46.11 32.81 -38.48
N LYS A 2 45.74 34.11 -38.47
CA LYS A 2 44.40 34.76 -38.41
C LYS A 2 43.23 33.94 -37.81
N GLY A 3 42.40 34.43 -36.89
CA GLY A 3 42.18 35.78 -36.36
C GLY A 3 40.85 35.83 -35.59
N LYS A 4 40.79 36.74 -34.60
CA LYS A 4 39.62 37.17 -33.79
C LYS A 4 38.42 37.62 -34.64
N LEU A 5 37.21 37.62 -34.04
CA LEU A 5 36.09 38.62 -34.10
C LEU A 5 34.87 37.95 -33.42
N SER A 6 34.27 38.36 -32.28
CA SER A 6 33.65 39.62 -31.83
C SER A 6 32.59 40.21 -32.77
N LYS A 7 31.32 40.20 -32.32
CA LYS A 7 30.20 41.16 -32.52
C LYS A 7 28.93 40.57 -31.84
N ARG A 8 28.33 41.14 -30.78
CA ARG A 8 27.48 42.37 -30.63
C ARG A 8 26.18 42.37 -31.45
N PHE A 9 25.07 42.42 -30.69
CA PHE A 9 23.75 43.06 -30.90
C PHE A 9 22.88 42.65 -32.10
N LEU A 10 21.65 42.20 -31.83
CA LEU A 10 20.44 42.98 -32.14
C LEU A 10 19.20 42.41 -31.43
N ALA A 11 18.55 43.24 -30.62
CA ALA A 11 17.15 43.08 -30.24
C ALA A 11 16.28 43.46 -31.45
N LEU A 12 15.26 42.67 -31.75
CA LEU A 12 14.22 43.04 -32.69
C LEU A 12 12.87 42.60 -32.11
N THR A 13 12.12 43.58 -31.62
CA THR A 13 10.68 43.51 -31.37
C THR A 13 9.94 43.46 -32.70
N VAL A 14 9.04 42.48 -32.88
CA VAL A 14 7.88 42.58 -33.78
C VAL A 14 6.70 41.86 -33.14
N SER A 15 5.66 42.65 -32.91
CA SER A 15 4.29 42.30 -32.55
C SER A 15 3.60 41.46 -33.63
N GLY A 16 2.69 40.55 -33.24
CA GLY A 16 1.52 40.22 -34.07
C GLY A 16 1.27 38.73 -34.32
N CYS A 17 0.13 38.28 -33.77
CA CYS A 17 -0.62 37.05 -34.06
C CYS A 17 -0.45 36.46 -35.47
N LEU A 18 -0.28 35.13 -35.55
CA LEU A 18 -1.09 34.30 -36.43
C LEU A 18 -1.11 32.84 -35.97
N LEU A 19 -2.30 32.37 -35.64
CA LEU A 19 -2.71 30.98 -35.51
C LEU A 19 -2.35 30.19 -36.79
N ALA A 20 -1.75 29.01 -36.63
CA ALA A 20 -1.84 27.93 -37.62
C ALA A 20 -1.47 26.59 -36.97
N ALA A 21 -2.50 25.83 -36.62
CA ALA A 21 -2.39 24.39 -36.38
C ALA A 21 -1.83 23.70 -37.63
N THR A 22 -0.81 22.86 -37.45
CA THR A 22 -0.47 21.81 -38.42
C THR A 22 -0.32 20.50 -37.68
N ALA A 23 -1.35 19.66 -37.80
CA ALA A 23 -1.24 18.23 -37.59
C ALA A 23 -0.15 17.67 -38.53
N ALA A 24 0.84 16.99 -37.95
CA ALA A 24 1.83 16.23 -38.71
C ALA A 24 1.69 14.75 -38.34
N THR A 25 1.10 14.01 -39.27
CA THR A 25 1.11 12.55 -39.33
C THR A 25 2.56 12.05 -39.38
N VAL A 26 2.98 11.23 -38.40
CA VAL A 26 4.20 10.42 -38.50
C VAL A 26 3.80 8.96 -38.41
N LEU A 27 3.83 8.26 -39.55
CA LEU A 27 3.78 6.81 -39.58
C LEU A 27 5.19 6.25 -39.36
N ALA A 28 5.25 5.38 -38.35
CA ALA A 28 6.34 4.57 -37.81
C ALA A 28 7.53 4.15 -38.70
N ALA A 29 8.73 4.22 -38.11
CA ALA A 29 9.73 3.16 -38.19
C ALA A 29 10.77 3.25 -37.04
N GLY A 30 10.64 2.37 -36.06
CA GLY A 30 11.76 1.83 -35.28
C GLY A 30 12.21 2.58 -34.02
N GLY A 31 11.88 2.01 -32.86
CA GLY A 31 12.52 2.31 -31.57
C GLY A 31 11.67 3.17 -30.63
N LEU A 32 10.55 2.62 -30.16
CA LEU A 32 9.80 3.21 -29.05
C LEU A 32 10.51 2.85 -27.74
N GLY A 33 11.44 3.71 -27.32
CA GLY A 33 11.58 3.94 -25.89
C GLY A 33 10.29 4.63 -25.45
N LEU A 34 9.46 3.90 -24.70
CA LEU A 34 8.30 4.47 -24.03
C LEU A 34 8.83 5.42 -22.96
N PHE A 35 8.97 6.69 -23.31
CA PHE A 35 8.98 7.73 -22.31
C PHE A 35 7.56 7.76 -21.75
N SER A 36 7.41 7.33 -20.49
CA SER A 36 6.29 7.72 -19.66
C SER A 36 6.21 9.24 -19.71
N GLU A 37 5.20 9.80 -20.36
CA GLU A 37 4.80 11.18 -20.05
C GLU A 37 4.18 11.09 -18.66
N GLU A 38 5.00 11.30 -17.62
CA GLU A 38 4.48 11.49 -16.28
C GLU A 38 3.47 12.64 -16.34
N THR A 39 2.27 12.40 -15.82
CA THR A 39 1.27 13.46 -15.64
C THR A 39 1.92 14.57 -14.81
N PRO A 40 1.94 15.83 -15.27
CA PRO A 40 2.72 16.85 -14.59
C PRO A 40 2.15 17.09 -13.20
N GLN A 41 3.02 17.31 -12.20
CA GLN A 41 2.58 17.48 -10.83
C GLN A 41 1.80 18.80 -10.68
N THR A 42 0.53 18.72 -10.27
CA THR A 42 -0.36 19.89 -10.09
C THR A 42 -0.60 20.24 -8.62
N GLU A 43 -0.21 19.37 -7.68
CA GLU A 43 -0.34 19.60 -6.24
C GLU A 43 0.95 19.21 -5.50
N PHE A 44 1.39 20.10 -4.62
CA PHE A 44 2.57 19.93 -3.77
C PHE A 44 2.12 20.07 -2.33
N ILE A 45 2.31 19.01 -1.54
CA ILE A 45 2.06 19.02 -0.10
C ILE A 45 3.39 18.77 0.58
N PHE A 46 3.79 19.72 1.42
CA PHE A 46 5.03 19.69 2.17
C PHE A 46 4.75 19.51 3.65
N ASP A 47 5.58 18.73 4.32
CA ASP A 47 5.66 18.62 5.78
C ASP A 47 6.76 19.51 6.39
N ASP A 48 6.82 19.64 7.72
CA ASP A 48 7.85 20.44 8.42
C ASP A 48 9.29 19.99 8.10
N THR A 49 9.45 18.70 7.82
CA THR A 49 10.72 18.05 7.48
C THR A 49 11.27 18.46 6.11
N GLU A 50 10.40 18.87 5.19
CA GLU A 50 10.77 19.26 3.82
C GLU A 50 11.14 20.75 3.72
N ALA A 51 10.86 21.53 4.75
CA ALA A 51 11.26 22.93 4.81
C ALA A 51 12.78 23.10 4.95
N VAL A 52 13.36 23.98 4.12
CA VAL A 52 14.74 24.45 4.30
C VAL A 52 14.77 25.53 5.39
N CYS A 53 15.19 25.14 6.59
CA CYS A 53 15.20 26.03 7.76
C CYS A 53 16.52 26.79 7.94
N THR A 54 16.42 28.06 8.34
CA THR A 54 17.52 28.84 8.93
C THR A 54 17.13 29.31 10.34
N GLY A 55 18.13 29.45 11.23
CA GLY A 55 17.90 29.77 12.64
C GLY A 55 17.64 28.55 13.52
N ASP A 56 17.42 28.79 14.81
CA ASP A 56 17.26 27.74 15.83
C ASP A 56 15.79 27.29 15.95
N TRP A 57 15.38 26.33 15.12
CA TRP A 57 14.05 25.71 15.19
C TRP A 57 14.03 24.56 16.20
N THR A 58 12.94 24.46 16.96
CA THR A 58 12.69 23.33 17.86
C THR A 58 11.66 22.40 17.23
N GLU A 59 11.95 21.11 17.22
CA GLU A 59 11.05 20.07 16.74
C GLU A 59 10.13 19.61 17.88
N GLU A 60 8.83 19.51 17.58
CA GLU A 60 7.83 18.83 18.40
C GLU A 60 7.37 17.58 17.65
N ARG A 61 7.35 16.45 18.36
CA ARG A 61 7.05 15.12 17.81
C ARG A 61 6.06 14.35 18.68
N ALA A 62 5.54 14.96 19.73
CA ALA A 62 4.41 14.41 20.46
C ALA A 62 3.14 14.52 19.60
N GLU A 63 2.38 13.42 19.51
CA GLU A 63 1.12 13.40 18.75
C GLU A 63 0.18 14.54 19.19
N ASN A 64 -0.12 15.43 18.26
CA ASN A 64 -1.12 16.47 18.38
C ASN A 64 -2.18 16.28 17.27
N PRO A 65 -3.49 16.21 17.59
CA PRO A 65 -4.54 16.01 16.57
C PRO A 65 -4.62 17.12 15.51
N GLU A 66 -4.00 18.27 15.73
CA GLU A 66 -3.97 19.39 14.77
C GLU A 66 -2.68 19.47 13.94
N GLN A 67 -1.71 18.55 14.09
CA GLN A 67 -0.48 18.60 13.29
C GLN A 67 -0.68 17.93 11.93
N HIS A 68 0.06 18.37 10.91
CA HIS A 68 0.20 17.63 9.67
C HIS A 68 1.44 16.71 9.80
N GLY A 69 1.38 15.49 9.26
CA GLY A 69 2.51 14.55 9.37
C GLY A 69 2.87 14.12 10.80
N GLU A 70 4.15 13.84 11.03
CA GLU A 70 4.66 13.27 12.28
C GLU A 70 4.97 14.32 13.37
N GLY A 71 4.86 15.61 13.06
CA GLY A 71 5.09 16.68 14.02
C GLY A 71 5.21 18.05 13.37
N PHE A 72 5.74 19.03 14.10
CA PHE A 72 5.95 20.38 13.58
C PHE A 72 7.21 21.01 14.15
N ARG A 73 7.69 22.06 13.50
CA ARG A 73 8.79 22.90 13.98
C ARG A 73 8.24 24.22 14.49
N TYR A 74 8.79 24.69 15.60
CA TYR A 74 8.44 26.00 16.16
C TYR A 74 9.68 26.81 16.51
N VAL A 75 9.52 28.13 16.45
CA VAL A 75 10.54 29.06 16.92
C VAL A 75 9.90 30.17 17.74
N TYR A 76 10.60 30.58 18.79
CA TYR A 76 10.22 31.68 19.67
C TYR A 76 10.88 32.99 19.19
N TYR A 77 10.45 34.14 19.73
CA TYR A 77 11.11 35.40 19.42
C TYR A 77 12.61 35.34 19.77
N GLY A 78 13.46 35.77 18.83
CA GLY A 78 14.90 35.55 18.93
C GLY A 78 15.66 36.00 17.69
N ALA A 79 16.77 35.33 17.39
CA ALA A 79 17.51 35.56 16.15
C ALA A 79 16.61 35.29 14.91
N PRO A 80 16.88 35.93 13.76
CA PRO A 80 16.11 35.70 12.54
C PRO A 80 16.10 34.20 12.18
N ALA A 81 14.90 33.68 11.93
CA ALA A 81 14.67 32.31 11.54
C ALA A 81 13.65 32.27 10.39
N THR A 82 13.88 31.37 9.45
CA THR A 82 13.00 31.13 8.30
C THR A 82 12.79 29.64 8.07
N ALA A 83 11.63 29.28 7.55
CA ALA A 83 11.35 27.98 6.95
C ALA A 83 10.90 28.22 5.51
N VAL A 84 11.59 27.62 4.55
CA VAL A 84 11.38 27.86 3.11
C VAL A 84 10.93 26.58 2.43
N TYR A 85 9.81 26.66 1.73
CA TYR A 85 9.26 25.60 0.88
C TYR A 85 9.31 26.05 -0.57
N THR A 86 9.57 25.13 -1.50
CA THR A 86 9.78 25.46 -2.91
C THR A 86 9.13 24.41 -3.79
N ALA A 87 8.28 24.86 -4.72
CA ALA A 87 7.67 24.04 -5.77
C ALA A 87 8.16 24.52 -7.15
N GLU A 88 8.57 23.57 -7.99
CA GLU A 88 8.91 23.80 -9.40
C GLU A 88 7.64 23.60 -10.23
N ILE A 89 7.28 24.59 -11.06
CA ILE A 89 5.99 24.62 -11.74
C ILE A 89 6.13 24.06 -13.15
N GLU A 90 5.46 22.95 -13.44
CA GLU A 90 5.50 22.30 -14.76
C GLU A 90 4.39 22.78 -15.70
N GLN A 91 3.26 23.23 -15.13
CA GLN A 91 2.11 23.72 -15.88
C GLN A 91 1.82 25.17 -15.52
N GLU A 92 1.62 26.02 -16.52
CA GLU A 92 1.17 27.39 -16.25
C GLU A 92 -0.24 27.42 -15.64
N GLY A 93 -0.49 28.38 -14.76
CA GLY A 93 -1.81 28.57 -14.17
C GLY A 93 -1.81 29.33 -12.84
N TRP A 94 -2.99 29.41 -12.24
CA TRP A 94 -3.17 29.91 -10.89
C TRP A 94 -2.93 28.79 -9.88
N TYR A 95 -2.23 29.10 -8.80
CA TYR A 95 -1.88 28.19 -7.73
C TYR A 95 -2.35 28.75 -6.39
N GLU A 96 -3.19 27.99 -5.69
CA GLU A 96 -3.56 28.26 -4.31
C GLU A 96 -2.42 27.84 -3.37
N VAL A 97 -1.94 28.80 -2.57
CA VAL A 97 -1.00 28.56 -1.48
C VAL A 97 -1.75 28.54 -0.16
N SER A 98 -1.63 27.43 0.57
CA SER A 98 -2.30 27.20 1.86
C SER A 98 -1.31 26.72 2.93
N GLY A 99 -1.55 27.13 4.18
CA GLY A 99 -0.76 26.71 5.34
C GLY A 99 -1.57 25.89 6.34
N TRP A 100 -0.92 24.93 6.98
CA TRP A 100 -1.43 24.16 8.10
C TRP A 100 -0.62 24.49 9.36
N TRP A 101 -1.25 24.48 10.53
CA TRP A 101 -0.55 24.69 11.81
C TRP A 101 -1.34 24.13 12.99
N THR A 102 -0.64 23.99 14.13
CA THR A 102 -1.26 23.72 15.43
C THR A 102 -1.66 25.01 16.14
N ALA A 103 -2.95 25.19 16.38
CA ALA A 103 -3.49 26.39 16.99
C ALA A 103 -3.39 26.33 18.53
N LEU A 104 -2.67 27.29 19.10
CA LEU A 104 -2.56 27.44 20.56
C LEU A 104 -2.50 28.92 20.94
N SER A 105 -2.98 29.24 22.15
CA SER A 105 -3.04 30.62 22.66
C SER A 105 -1.67 31.30 22.84
N ASN A 106 -0.56 30.56 22.73
CA ASN A 106 0.79 31.09 22.77
C ASN A 106 1.41 31.34 21.38
N ARG A 107 0.72 30.99 20.28
CA ARG A 107 1.20 31.25 18.91
C ARG A 107 1.14 32.72 18.54
N ALA A 108 1.85 33.12 17.49
CA ALA A 108 1.78 34.47 16.97
C ALA A 108 0.43 34.73 16.28
N THR A 109 -0.15 35.91 16.52
CA THR A 109 -1.34 36.36 15.82
C THR A 109 -1.03 37.05 14.48
N ASN A 110 0.26 37.13 14.13
CA ASN A 110 0.75 37.87 12.97
C ASN A 110 1.93 37.16 12.28
N SER A 111 1.92 35.82 12.26
CA SER A 111 2.90 34.97 11.58
C SER A 111 3.04 35.40 10.12
N LEU A 112 4.26 35.66 9.66
CA LEU A 112 4.53 36.22 8.32
C LEU A 112 4.91 35.13 7.34
N PHE A 113 4.07 34.94 6.32
CA PHE A 113 4.35 34.15 5.14
C PHE A 113 4.68 35.08 3.97
N ILE A 114 5.74 34.76 3.23
CA ILE A 114 6.17 35.50 2.04
C ILE A 114 6.10 34.53 0.87
N ILE A 115 5.15 34.74 -0.04
CA ILE A 115 4.99 33.93 -1.26
C ILE A 115 5.69 34.67 -2.40
N THR A 116 6.67 34.03 -3.03
CA THR A 116 7.42 34.57 -4.17
C THR A 116 7.20 33.69 -5.38
N CYS A 117 6.83 34.28 -6.51
CA CYS A 117 6.73 33.62 -7.81
C CYS A 117 7.32 34.54 -8.87
N GLY A 118 8.29 34.04 -9.65
CA GLY A 118 9.02 34.87 -10.62
C GLY A 118 9.69 36.09 -9.95
N GLU A 119 9.36 37.31 -10.43
CA GLU A 119 9.82 38.58 -9.84
C GLU A 119 8.86 39.14 -8.77
N GLU A 120 7.69 38.51 -8.56
CA GLU A 120 6.64 38.99 -7.66
C GLU A 120 6.78 38.39 -6.26
N SER A 121 6.40 39.16 -5.24
CA SER A 121 6.45 38.75 -3.83
C SER A 121 5.27 39.33 -3.06
N HIS A 122 4.60 38.49 -2.28
CA HIS A 122 3.42 38.83 -1.48
C HIS A 122 3.65 38.50 -0.01
N GLU A 123 3.38 39.46 0.86
CA GLU A 123 3.44 39.26 2.32
C GLU A 123 2.03 39.02 2.88
N VAL A 124 1.87 37.90 3.56
CA VAL A 124 0.63 37.48 4.21
C VAL A 124 0.89 37.28 5.69
N ARG A 125 0.08 37.92 6.53
CA ARG A 125 0.13 37.74 7.99
C ARG A 125 -1.09 36.99 8.47
N VAL A 126 -0.88 35.90 9.20
CA VAL A 126 -1.96 35.06 9.71
C VAL A 126 -1.91 34.91 11.23
N ASN A 127 -3.08 34.65 11.82
CA ASN A 127 -3.21 34.33 13.23
C ASN A 127 -3.13 32.81 13.46
N GLN A 128 -1.98 32.33 13.94
CA GLN A 128 -1.79 30.91 14.25
C GLN A 128 -2.36 30.49 15.61
N GLN A 129 -3.09 31.36 16.31
CA GLN A 129 -3.83 30.97 17.53
C GLN A 129 -5.19 30.33 17.21
N GLU A 130 -5.62 30.38 15.95
CA GLU A 130 -6.94 29.97 15.49
C GLU A 130 -6.80 29.11 14.23
N LYS A 131 -7.87 28.40 13.86
CA LYS A 131 -7.96 27.65 12.60
C LYS A 131 -6.85 26.59 12.38
N GLY A 132 -6.33 26.01 13.47
CA GLY A 132 -5.38 24.90 13.38
C GLY A 132 -6.04 23.60 12.94
N GLY A 133 -5.24 22.63 12.49
CA GLY A 133 -5.74 21.32 12.05
C GLY A 133 -6.55 21.34 10.74
N GLN A 134 -6.35 22.36 9.90
CA GLN A 134 -6.96 22.47 8.57
C GLN A 134 -6.07 23.29 7.62
N TRP A 135 -6.29 23.13 6.31
CA TRP A 135 -5.66 23.98 5.29
C TRP A 135 -6.28 25.38 5.33
N ASN A 136 -5.43 26.38 5.53
CA ASN A 136 -5.83 27.77 5.54
C ASN A 136 -5.27 28.48 4.31
N HIS A 137 -6.17 29.04 3.51
CA HIS A 137 -5.80 29.89 2.37
C HIS A 137 -4.87 31.02 2.80
N LEU A 138 -3.73 31.15 2.14
CA LEU A 138 -2.78 32.25 2.33
C LEU A 138 -2.85 33.24 1.18
N GLN A 139 -2.71 32.74 -0.05
CA GLN A 139 -2.75 33.55 -1.27
C GLN A 139 -2.90 32.67 -2.51
N THR A 140 -3.56 33.18 -3.55
CA THR A 140 -3.47 32.62 -4.91
C THR A 140 -2.46 33.41 -5.74
N VAL A 141 -1.55 32.73 -6.42
CA VAL A 141 -0.55 33.35 -7.31
C VAL A 141 -0.58 32.73 -8.70
N TYR A 142 -0.26 33.50 -9.73
CA TYR A 142 -0.10 32.99 -11.08
C TYR A 142 1.37 32.60 -11.31
N ALA A 143 1.61 31.44 -11.92
CA ALA A 143 2.95 30.96 -12.25
C ALA A 143 3.02 30.48 -13.70
N GLU A 144 4.09 30.83 -14.40
CA GLU A 144 4.38 30.29 -15.72
C GLU A 144 5.08 28.92 -15.62
N ALA A 145 4.94 28.08 -16.66
CA ALA A 145 5.64 26.81 -16.73
C ALA A 145 7.17 27.03 -16.74
N GLY A 146 7.87 26.38 -15.80
CA GLY A 146 9.29 26.51 -15.53
C GLY A 146 9.66 27.52 -14.44
N GLU A 147 8.69 28.23 -13.85
CA GLU A 147 8.93 29.07 -12.67
C GLU A 147 8.91 28.28 -11.36
N THR A 148 9.31 28.93 -10.27
CA THR A 148 9.22 28.37 -8.92
C THR A 148 8.30 29.20 -8.05
N ILE A 149 7.43 28.54 -7.29
CA ILE A 149 6.74 29.17 -6.16
C ILE A 149 7.53 28.88 -4.90
N THR A 150 7.99 29.92 -4.22
CA THR A 150 8.68 29.83 -2.93
C THR A 150 7.83 30.43 -1.83
N VAL A 151 7.64 29.70 -0.74
CA VAL A 151 6.92 30.18 0.44
C VAL A 151 7.87 30.22 1.63
N THR A 152 8.10 31.42 2.16
CA THR A 152 8.96 31.66 3.31
C THR A 152 8.12 32.04 4.53
N LEU A 153 8.11 31.17 5.54
CA LEU A 153 7.62 31.52 6.86
C LEU A 153 8.75 32.18 7.66
N SER A 154 8.52 33.41 8.14
CA SER A 154 9.51 34.23 8.83
C SER A 154 9.09 34.60 10.25
N ASN A 155 10.05 34.58 11.18
CA ASN A 155 9.85 35.08 12.55
C ASN A 155 10.04 36.61 12.69
N SER A 156 10.08 37.35 11.58
CA SER A 156 10.23 38.80 11.59
C SER A 156 8.97 39.50 12.15
N GLU A 157 9.17 40.35 13.15
CA GLU A 157 8.12 41.18 13.75
C GLU A 157 6.92 40.40 14.32
N ILE A 158 7.13 39.18 14.81
CA ILE A 158 6.08 38.31 15.38
C ILE A 158 5.80 38.61 16.85
N ASN A 159 4.60 38.25 17.33
CA ASN A 159 4.16 38.47 18.72
C ASN A 159 3.94 37.18 19.55
N GLY A 160 4.31 36.00 19.03
CA GLY A 160 4.17 34.70 19.69
C GLY A 160 5.05 33.63 19.03
N TYR A 161 4.81 32.33 19.30
CA TYR A 161 5.49 31.25 18.56
C TYR A 161 4.96 31.16 17.13
N ILE A 162 5.85 31.03 16.14
CA ILE A 162 5.44 30.61 14.79
C ILE A 162 5.63 29.10 14.62
N ILE A 163 4.75 28.51 13.82
CA ILE A 163 4.70 27.08 13.54
C ILE A 163 4.91 26.83 12.05
N ALA A 164 5.93 26.05 11.73
CA ALA A 164 6.16 25.42 10.44
C ALA A 164 5.70 23.96 10.54
N ASP A 165 4.72 23.60 9.73
CA ASP A 165 4.03 22.31 9.73
C ASP A 165 3.73 22.01 8.24
N GLY A 166 2.49 21.68 7.90
CA GLY A 166 2.06 21.52 6.51
C GLY A 166 2.05 22.80 5.68
N LEU A 167 2.50 22.71 4.43
CA LEU A 167 2.27 23.71 3.38
C LEU A 167 1.74 23.04 2.12
N ARG A 168 0.72 23.62 1.48
CA ARG A 168 0.13 23.13 0.24
C ARG A 168 0.21 24.19 -0.85
N ILE A 169 0.65 23.80 -2.04
CA ILE A 169 0.62 24.59 -3.27
C ILE A 169 -0.13 23.76 -4.31
N ALA A 170 -1.32 24.19 -4.72
CA ALA A 170 -2.17 23.41 -5.62
C ALA A 170 -2.65 24.25 -6.79
N ARG A 171 -2.53 23.72 -8.01
CA ARG A 171 -3.03 24.38 -9.22
C ARG A 171 -4.56 24.44 -9.17
N GLU A 172 -5.12 25.61 -9.42
CA GLU A 172 -6.55 25.77 -9.63
C GLU A 172 -6.96 25.18 -10.98
N GLU A 173 -8.10 24.50 -10.98
CA GLU A 173 -8.70 23.98 -12.20
C GLU A 173 -9.56 25.03 -12.91
N GLY A 174 -9.86 24.75 -14.18
CA GLY A 174 -10.68 25.61 -15.03
C GLY A 174 -9.92 26.83 -15.56
N ILE A 175 -10.65 27.67 -16.29
CA ILE A 175 -10.13 28.93 -16.84
C ILE A 175 -10.48 30.04 -15.86
N ILE A 176 -9.47 30.64 -15.25
CA ILE A 176 -9.66 31.73 -14.30
C ILE A 176 -9.24 33.05 -14.93
N VAL A 177 -10.12 34.03 -14.86
CA VAL A 177 -9.88 35.41 -15.27
C VAL A 177 -9.95 36.29 -14.03
N ASP A 178 -8.82 36.88 -13.68
CA ASP A 178 -8.65 37.77 -12.53
C ASP A 178 -9.00 39.23 -12.85
N ASP A 179 -9.10 40.10 -11.84
CA ASP A 179 -9.54 41.48 -11.98
C ASP A 179 -8.58 42.31 -12.84
N ASP A 180 -7.28 42.02 -12.77
CA ASP A 180 -6.25 42.65 -13.59
C ASP A 180 -6.34 42.22 -15.08
N GLN A 181 -7.05 41.12 -15.38
CA GLN A 181 -7.31 40.63 -16.75
C GLN A 181 -8.67 41.10 -17.30
N ALA A 182 -9.54 41.67 -16.46
CA ALA A 182 -10.89 42.09 -16.86
C ALA A 182 -10.88 43.35 -17.74
N VAL A 183 -11.80 43.41 -18.70
CA VAL A 183 -12.03 44.61 -19.53
C VAL A 183 -12.96 45.55 -18.78
N LEU A 184 -12.39 46.65 -18.25
CA LEU A 184 -13.12 47.64 -17.45
C LEU A 184 -13.69 48.77 -18.30
N THR A 185 -14.94 49.15 -18.05
CA THR A 185 -15.58 50.38 -18.53
C THR A 185 -16.08 51.19 -17.34
N GLY A 186 -15.97 52.52 -17.41
CA GLY A 186 -16.35 53.41 -16.30
C GLY A 186 -15.25 53.51 -15.24
N GLU A 187 -15.60 54.07 -14.08
CA GLU A 187 -14.65 54.31 -12.98
C GLU A 187 -14.61 53.11 -12.03
N TRP A 188 -13.47 52.42 -12.01
CA TRP A 188 -13.15 51.33 -11.08
C TRP A 188 -11.91 51.67 -10.27
N VAL A 189 -11.96 51.44 -8.96
CA VAL A 189 -10.83 51.66 -8.05
C VAL A 189 -10.14 50.32 -7.78
N ARG A 190 -8.82 50.28 -7.99
CA ARG A 190 -7.98 49.14 -7.60
C ARG A 190 -7.72 49.17 -6.10
N GLN A 191 -8.00 48.07 -5.41
CA GLN A 191 -7.67 47.93 -4.00
C GLN A 191 -6.64 46.81 -3.83
N ALA A 192 -5.37 47.19 -3.65
CA ALA A 192 -4.32 46.29 -3.19
C ALA A 192 -4.24 46.34 -1.65
N LEU A 193 -4.04 45.20 -0.99
CA LEU A 193 -4.02 45.07 0.46
C LEU A 193 -2.79 44.26 0.91
N ASP A 194 -1.61 44.79 0.68
CA ASP A 194 -0.36 44.18 1.14
C ASP A 194 -0.27 44.27 2.67
N GLY A 195 -0.11 43.11 3.34
CA GLY A 195 0.13 43.02 4.78
C GLY A 195 -1.08 43.16 5.72
N ALA A 196 -2.32 43.20 5.20
CA ALA A 196 -3.53 43.30 6.02
C ALA A 196 -4.09 41.91 6.41
N VAL A 197 -4.12 41.63 7.73
CA VAL A 197 -4.51 40.34 8.35
C VAL A 197 -5.95 39.91 8.02
N ASP A 198 -6.85 40.88 7.76
CA ASP A 198 -8.30 40.64 7.58
C ASP A 198 -8.76 40.57 6.11
N SER A 199 -7.83 40.48 5.14
CA SER A 199 -8.14 40.62 3.70
C SER A 199 -7.83 39.41 2.84
N LEU A 200 -7.88 38.20 3.42
CA LEU A 200 -7.65 36.93 2.75
C LEU A 200 -8.79 36.52 1.80
N GLU A 201 -9.86 37.30 1.71
CA GLU A 201 -11.01 37.00 0.86
C GLU A 201 -10.84 37.42 -0.61
N ARG A 202 -9.70 37.98 -1.01
CA ARG A 202 -9.47 38.37 -2.41
C ARG A 202 -8.90 37.20 -3.23
N PHE A 203 -9.17 37.18 -4.53
CA PHE A 203 -8.42 36.34 -5.44
C PHE A 203 -7.20 37.12 -5.94
N GLY A 204 -6.02 36.50 -5.97
CA GLY A 204 -4.82 37.20 -6.43
C GLY A 204 -4.40 38.42 -5.58
N PRO A 205 -3.65 39.38 -6.16
CA PRO A 205 -3.05 40.48 -5.41
C PRO A 205 -4.00 41.63 -5.07
N CYS A 206 -5.14 41.76 -5.76
CA CYS A 206 -6.06 42.87 -5.58
C CYS A 206 -7.50 42.51 -5.99
N PHE A 207 -8.40 43.49 -5.89
CA PHE A 207 -9.70 43.46 -6.53
C PHE A 207 -10.07 44.87 -7.00
N ARG A 208 -11.10 44.99 -7.85
CA ARG A 208 -11.70 46.27 -8.23
C ARG A 208 -13.00 46.52 -7.51
N HIS A 209 -13.28 47.77 -7.18
CA HIS A 209 -14.62 48.18 -6.72
C HIS A 209 -15.13 49.44 -7.42
N ALA A 210 -16.45 49.53 -7.55
CA ALA A 210 -17.17 50.67 -8.11
C ALA A 210 -18.37 51.02 -7.21
N ALA A 211 -18.71 52.31 -7.11
CA ALA A 211 -19.90 52.72 -6.38
C ALA A 211 -21.17 52.34 -7.16
N GLY A 212 -22.21 51.92 -6.45
CA GLY A 212 -23.51 51.59 -7.01
C GLY A 212 -24.11 52.74 -7.81
N SER A 213 -24.81 52.39 -8.87
CA SER A 213 -25.48 53.29 -9.80
C SER A 213 -26.90 52.82 -10.09
N GLY A 214 -27.73 53.72 -10.62
CA GLY A 214 -29.06 53.32 -11.12
C GLY A 214 -28.97 52.50 -12.40
N ASP A 215 -30.12 52.15 -12.97
CA ASP A 215 -30.22 51.52 -14.29
C ASP A 215 -30.20 52.60 -15.40
N PRO A 216 -29.26 52.56 -16.39
CA PRO A 216 -28.25 51.53 -16.64
C PRO A 216 -26.94 51.73 -15.86
N ALA A 217 -26.15 50.66 -15.76
CA ALA A 217 -24.82 50.68 -15.14
C ALA A 217 -23.93 51.78 -15.73
N SER A 218 -23.24 52.52 -14.86
CA SER A 218 -22.24 53.51 -15.26
C SER A 218 -20.83 52.92 -15.38
N ALA A 219 -20.57 51.75 -14.80
CA ALA A 219 -19.33 51.01 -14.86
C ALA A 219 -19.59 49.50 -14.99
N THR A 220 -18.75 48.82 -15.79
CA THR A 220 -18.81 47.36 -15.99
C THR A 220 -17.41 46.75 -15.97
N ALA A 221 -17.29 45.52 -15.48
CA ALA A 221 -16.09 44.70 -15.57
C ALA A 221 -16.43 43.42 -16.34
N ALA A 222 -15.85 43.24 -17.53
CA ALA A 222 -16.08 42.07 -18.37
C ALA A 222 -14.92 41.10 -18.27
N PHE A 223 -15.18 39.93 -17.69
CA PHE A 223 -14.28 38.79 -17.63
C PHE A 223 -14.51 37.95 -18.87
N GLN A 224 -13.45 37.66 -19.62
CA GLN A 224 -13.54 37.03 -20.93
C GLN A 224 -12.45 35.98 -21.10
N ALA A 225 -12.85 34.81 -21.61
CA ALA A 225 -11.95 33.72 -21.96
C ALA A 225 -12.42 33.04 -23.25
N GLU A 226 -11.49 32.41 -23.95
CA GLU A 226 -11.80 31.54 -25.10
C GLU A 226 -12.09 30.12 -24.58
N ALA A 227 -13.19 29.51 -25.00
CA ALA A 227 -13.52 28.13 -24.67
C ALA A 227 -12.51 27.18 -25.33
N PRO A 228 -11.76 26.36 -24.57
CA PRO A 228 -10.76 25.45 -25.13
C PRO A 228 -11.38 24.25 -25.84
N ALA A 229 -12.60 23.87 -25.46
CA ALA A 229 -13.31 22.71 -25.98
C ALA A 229 -14.81 23.00 -26.14
N ASP A 230 -15.50 22.16 -26.92
CA ASP A 230 -16.96 22.12 -26.93
C ASP A 230 -17.43 21.60 -25.56
N GLY A 231 -18.40 22.26 -24.93
CA GLY A 231 -18.93 21.78 -23.66
C GLY A 231 -19.87 22.73 -22.92
N VAL A 232 -20.26 22.30 -21.72
CA VAL A 232 -20.93 23.13 -20.72
C VAL A 232 -19.89 23.54 -19.68
N TYR A 233 -19.88 24.81 -19.31
CA TYR A 233 -18.95 25.37 -18.36
C TYR A 233 -19.73 25.87 -17.14
N ASP A 234 -19.42 25.32 -15.96
CA ASP A 234 -19.86 25.89 -14.70
C ASP A 234 -19.10 27.21 -14.45
N VAL A 235 -19.88 28.25 -14.15
CA VAL A 235 -19.38 29.61 -13.97
C VAL A 235 -19.42 29.97 -12.50
N TYR A 236 -18.28 30.40 -11.97
CA TYR A 236 -18.13 30.83 -10.59
C TYR A 236 -17.64 32.28 -10.52
N GLY A 237 -18.11 33.01 -9.51
CA GLY A 237 -17.58 34.32 -9.14
C GLY A 237 -16.90 34.26 -7.78
N TRP A 238 -15.83 35.03 -7.63
CA TRP A 238 -15.15 35.32 -6.37
C TRP A 238 -15.32 36.81 -6.02
N TRP A 239 -15.38 37.15 -4.73
CA TRP A 239 -15.43 38.54 -4.26
C TRP A 239 -15.02 38.66 -2.78
N THR A 240 -14.77 39.89 -2.34
CA THR A 240 -14.57 40.22 -0.92
C THR A 240 -15.89 40.66 -0.26
N THR A 241 -16.18 40.17 0.95
CA THR A 241 -17.32 40.65 1.76
C THR A 241 -17.00 41.92 2.54
N HIS A 242 -18.01 42.76 2.73
CA HIS A 242 -18.01 43.88 3.68
C HIS A 242 -19.46 44.37 3.86
N GLU A 243 -19.79 45.00 4.99
CA GLU A 243 -21.10 45.63 5.27
C GLU A 243 -21.46 46.82 4.35
N ASN A 244 -20.63 47.13 3.36
CA ASN A 244 -20.86 48.20 2.40
C ASN A 244 -20.89 47.69 0.96
N ARG A 245 -21.04 46.37 0.79
CA ARG A 245 -21.15 45.74 -0.52
C ARG A 245 -22.61 45.69 -0.95
N ALA A 246 -22.82 45.71 -2.26
CA ALA A 246 -24.15 45.64 -2.82
C ALA A 246 -24.81 44.26 -2.59
N THR A 247 -26.09 44.27 -2.23
CA THR A 247 -26.86 43.04 -2.00
C THR A 247 -27.45 42.44 -3.29
N ASN A 248 -27.37 43.20 -4.38
CA ASN A 248 -27.96 42.86 -5.68
C ASN A 248 -27.00 43.14 -6.85
N THR A 249 -25.74 42.75 -6.72
CA THR A 249 -24.75 42.92 -7.80
C THR A 249 -25.12 42.06 -9.02
N PRO A 250 -25.35 42.63 -10.21
CA PRO A 250 -25.66 41.87 -11.40
C PRO A 250 -24.41 41.26 -12.06
N PHE A 251 -24.43 39.95 -12.24
CA PHE A 251 -23.51 39.16 -13.04
C PHE A 251 -24.24 38.69 -14.30
N THR A 252 -23.90 39.24 -15.47
CA THR A 252 -24.51 38.87 -16.76
C THR A 252 -23.60 37.92 -17.53
N LEU A 253 -24.10 36.72 -17.82
CA LEU A 253 -23.41 35.67 -18.56
C LEU A 253 -23.54 35.89 -20.09
N SER A 254 -22.71 35.21 -20.88
CA SER A 254 -22.66 35.37 -22.34
C SER A 254 -23.94 34.93 -23.07
N ASP A 255 -24.76 34.09 -22.45
CA ASP A 255 -26.09 33.69 -22.95
C ASP A 255 -27.18 34.76 -22.68
N GLY A 256 -26.82 35.83 -21.97
CA GLY A 256 -27.71 36.93 -21.58
C GLY A 256 -28.42 36.73 -20.25
N GLN A 257 -28.25 35.59 -19.57
CA GLN A 257 -28.76 35.38 -18.23
C GLN A 257 -28.07 36.34 -17.26
N THR A 258 -28.84 36.94 -16.33
CA THR A 258 -28.28 37.77 -15.25
C THR A 258 -28.63 37.19 -13.90
N VAL A 259 -27.62 37.02 -13.06
CA VAL A 259 -27.75 36.58 -11.67
C VAL A 259 -27.40 37.73 -10.74
N TYR A 260 -28.25 37.97 -9.75
CA TYR A 260 -28.03 39.02 -8.74
C TYR A 260 -27.42 38.40 -7.50
N VAL A 261 -26.25 38.90 -7.12
CA VAL A 261 -25.40 38.36 -6.06
C VAL A 261 -25.36 39.33 -4.89
N ASN A 262 -25.57 38.80 -3.68
CA ASN A 262 -25.30 39.52 -2.44
C ASN A 262 -23.82 39.42 -2.10
N GLN A 263 -23.08 40.53 -2.26
CA GLN A 263 -21.64 40.57 -1.98
C GLN A 263 -21.30 40.87 -0.51
N GLU A 264 -22.30 41.04 0.37
CA GLU A 264 -22.07 41.07 1.82
C GLU A 264 -21.83 39.67 2.40
N GLU A 265 -22.09 38.62 1.60
CA GLU A 265 -22.03 37.23 2.00
C GLU A 265 -21.09 36.44 1.08
N ASN A 266 -20.59 35.31 1.57
CA ASN A 266 -19.89 34.29 0.78
C ASN A 266 -18.62 34.71 0.02
N GLY A 267 -17.94 35.77 0.44
CA GLY A 267 -16.64 36.15 -0.12
C GLY A 267 -15.52 35.20 0.29
N GLY A 268 -14.37 35.33 -0.38
CA GLY A 268 -13.20 34.48 -0.14
C GLY A 268 -13.38 33.01 -0.56
N ARG A 269 -14.31 32.74 -1.49
CA ARG A 269 -14.55 31.41 -2.05
C ARG A 269 -15.15 31.51 -3.45
N TRP A 270 -15.04 30.43 -4.23
CA TRP A 270 -15.73 30.27 -5.50
C TRP A 270 -17.24 30.04 -5.27
N ASN A 271 -18.07 30.94 -5.77
CA ASN A 271 -19.52 30.83 -5.70
C ASN A 271 -20.09 30.55 -7.09
N ARG A 272 -20.84 29.46 -7.25
CA ARG A 272 -21.46 29.13 -8.54
C ARG A 272 -22.55 30.14 -8.88
N ILE A 273 -22.41 30.80 -10.04
CA ILE A 273 -23.32 31.85 -10.53
C ILE A 273 -24.09 31.44 -11.78
N GLY A 274 -23.73 30.34 -12.44
CA GLY A 274 -24.50 29.80 -13.56
C GLY A 274 -23.73 28.81 -14.41
N GLN A 275 -24.22 28.59 -15.63
CA GLN A 275 -23.60 27.72 -16.63
C GLN A 275 -23.65 28.40 -18.00
N ILE A 276 -22.63 28.14 -18.83
CA ILE A 276 -22.56 28.59 -20.22
C ILE A 276 -22.27 27.37 -21.10
N SER A 277 -23.05 27.17 -22.16
CA SER A 277 -22.67 26.23 -23.22
C SER A 277 -21.93 26.98 -24.32
N ALA A 278 -20.77 26.48 -24.71
CA ALA A 278 -19.92 27.09 -25.72
C ALA A 278 -19.21 26.03 -26.57
N LYS A 279 -18.94 26.37 -27.81
CA LYS A 279 -18.02 25.60 -28.67
C LYS A 279 -16.59 26.07 -28.50
N ALA A 280 -15.64 25.20 -28.83
CA ALA A 280 -14.23 25.53 -28.88
C ALA A 280 -14.01 26.79 -29.73
N GLY A 281 -13.30 27.78 -29.18
CA GLY A 281 -13.05 29.08 -29.79
C GLY A 281 -14.14 30.14 -29.58
N GLU A 282 -15.29 29.81 -28.97
CA GLU A 282 -16.29 30.81 -28.59
C GLU A 282 -15.89 31.54 -27.31
N THR A 283 -16.37 32.78 -27.15
CA THR A 283 -16.06 33.60 -25.97
C THR A 283 -16.99 33.27 -24.80
N LEU A 284 -16.40 32.76 -23.72
CA LEU A 284 -17.02 32.71 -22.41
C LEU A 284 -16.93 34.11 -21.79
N SER A 285 -18.04 34.62 -21.25
CA SER A 285 -18.01 35.94 -20.62
C SER A 285 -18.97 36.08 -19.45
N VAL A 286 -18.51 36.79 -18.43
CA VAL A 286 -19.30 37.32 -17.33
C VAL A 286 -19.05 38.83 -17.25
N THR A 287 -20.11 39.62 -17.28
CA THR A 287 -20.04 41.07 -17.09
C THR A 287 -20.65 41.44 -15.76
N ILE A 288 -19.85 42.04 -14.88
CA ILE A 288 -20.31 42.60 -13.61
C ILE A 288 -20.67 44.07 -13.84
N GLY A 289 -21.91 44.46 -13.57
CA GLY A 289 -22.38 45.83 -13.68
C GLY A 289 -22.52 46.51 -12.32
N ASN A 290 -22.25 47.81 -12.22
CA ASN A 290 -22.48 48.56 -10.99
C ASN A 290 -23.92 49.11 -10.85
N ASN A 291 -24.91 48.62 -11.60
CA ASN A 291 -26.32 48.98 -11.44
C ASN A 291 -26.94 48.29 -10.21
N ALA A 292 -26.37 48.56 -9.04
CA ALA A 292 -26.64 47.91 -7.76
C ALA A 292 -26.86 48.95 -6.65
N ASP A 293 -27.32 48.48 -5.49
CA ASP A 293 -27.74 49.31 -4.35
C ASP A 293 -26.59 49.98 -3.57
N GLU A 294 -25.38 49.40 -3.59
CA GLU A 294 -24.19 49.91 -2.89
C GLU A 294 -22.90 49.58 -3.70
N TYR A 295 -21.72 49.43 -3.08
CA TYR A 295 -20.48 49.15 -3.80
C TYR A 295 -20.45 47.74 -4.39
N VAL A 296 -20.09 47.65 -5.66
CA VAL A 296 -19.86 46.40 -6.37
C VAL A 296 -18.37 46.09 -6.41
N VAL A 297 -18.02 44.83 -6.16
CA VAL A 297 -16.66 44.28 -6.31
C VAL A 297 -16.58 43.39 -7.54
N ALA A 298 -15.47 43.52 -8.27
CA ALA A 298 -15.05 42.63 -9.33
C ALA A 298 -13.67 42.09 -8.95
N ASP A 299 -13.58 40.78 -8.73
CA ASP A 299 -12.38 40.09 -8.26
C ASP A 299 -12.01 39.04 -9.31
N ALA A 300 -12.46 37.80 -9.21
CA ALA A 300 -12.20 36.79 -10.24
C ALA A 300 -13.45 36.03 -10.71
N VAL A 301 -13.36 35.49 -11.92
CA VAL A 301 -14.36 34.58 -12.51
C VAL A 301 -13.65 33.30 -12.96
N LYS A 302 -14.24 32.15 -12.61
CA LYS A 302 -13.79 30.82 -13.05
C LYS A 302 -14.81 30.20 -14.00
N PHE A 303 -14.33 29.72 -15.13
CA PHE A 303 -15.05 28.84 -16.05
C PHE A 303 -14.47 27.44 -15.95
N GLN A 304 -15.13 26.57 -15.19
CA GLN A 304 -14.77 25.16 -15.13
C GLN A 304 -15.50 24.46 -16.27
N LEU A 305 -14.77 23.85 -17.20
CA LEU A 305 -15.41 22.89 -18.10
C LEU A 305 -16.00 21.81 -17.19
N THR A 306 -17.32 21.65 -17.21
CA THR A 306 -17.94 20.52 -16.54
C THR A 306 -17.30 19.31 -17.21
N GLU A 307 -16.44 18.60 -16.49
CA GLU A 307 -16.03 17.27 -16.92
C GLU A 307 -17.34 16.57 -17.29
N GLU A 308 -17.40 15.85 -18.41
CA GLU A 308 -18.38 14.78 -18.42
C GLU A 308 -17.99 13.98 -17.18
N GLU A 309 -18.73 14.15 -16.08
CA GLU A 309 -18.71 13.21 -14.98
C GLU A 309 -18.77 11.88 -15.72
N GLY A 310 -17.71 11.08 -15.60
CA GLY A 310 -17.69 9.78 -16.28
C GLY A 310 -19.05 9.16 -15.98
N PRO A 311 -19.77 8.79 -17.04
CA PRO A 311 -21.14 9.23 -17.29
C PRO A 311 -21.89 9.64 -16.02
N GLU A 312 -22.45 10.87 -15.95
CA GLU A 312 -23.61 11.16 -15.08
C GLU A 312 -24.48 9.90 -15.11
N GLU A 313 -24.52 9.21 -13.97
CA GLU A 313 -25.23 7.94 -13.79
C GLU A 313 -26.52 8.02 -14.56
N PRO A 314 -26.68 7.26 -15.67
CA PRO A 314 -27.73 7.62 -16.59
C PRO A 314 -29.03 7.49 -15.83
N GLU A 315 -29.80 8.58 -15.77
CA GLU A 315 -31.18 8.61 -15.28
C GLU A 315 -32.09 7.61 -16.05
N THR A 316 -31.51 6.84 -16.99
CA THR A 316 -32.12 5.78 -17.79
C THR A 316 -31.93 4.36 -17.23
N GLY A 317 -31.41 4.17 -16.02
CA GLY A 317 -31.36 2.86 -15.37
C GLY A 317 -32.75 2.30 -15.03
N ILE A 318 -32.93 0.97 -15.04
CA ILE A 318 -34.16 0.33 -14.55
C ILE A 318 -34.14 0.35 -13.02
N ILE A 319 -35.05 1.10 -12.42
CA ILE A 319 -35.22 1.15 -10.96
C ILE A 319 -36.41 0.28 -10.56
N LEU A 320 -36.18 -0.57 -9.57
CA LEU A 320 -37.17 -1.45 -8.97
C LEU A 320 -37.24 -1.14 -7.47
N ASP A 321 -38.37 -0.58 -7.06
CA ASP A 321 -38.71 -0.30 -5.67
C ASP A 321 -39.11 -1.58 -4.90
N ASP A 322 -39.20 -1.52 -3.57
CA ASP A 322 -39.55 -2.67 -2.72
C ASP A 322 -40.90 -3.25 -3.11
N SER A 323 -41.83 -2.38 -3.53
CA SER A 323 -43.16 -2.72 -4.01
C SER A 323 -43.17 -3.56 -5.29
N GLN A 324 -42.06 -3.58 -6.04
CA GLN A 324 -41.87 -4.34 -7.28
C GLN A 324 -41.14 -5.68 -7.05
N ALA A 325 -40.62 -5.93 -5.83
CA ALA A 325 -39.97 -7.19 -5.49
C ALA A 325 -40.98 -8.33 -5.25
N VAL A 326 -40.59 -9.55 -5.64
CA VAL A 326 -41.29 -10.77 -5.28
C VAL A 326 -40.72 -11.30 -3.96
N PHE A 327 -41.52 -11.24 -2.91
CA PHE A 327 -41.14 -11.73 -1.59
C PHE A 327 -41.52 -13.20 -1.40
N ALA A 328 -40.58 -14.00 -0.89
CA ALA A 328 -40.82 -15.36 -0.41
C ALA A 328 -40.57 -15.46 1.10
N GLY A 329 -41.33 -16.33 1.78
CA GLY A 329 -41.31 -16.49 3.23
C GLY A 329 -42.25 -15.53 3.98
N ASP A 330 -42.68 -15.93 5.19
CA ASP A 330 -43.67 -15.18 5.98
C ASP A 330 -43.04 -14.10 6.90
N SER A 331 -41.76 -13.77 6.71
CA SER A 331 -40.97 -12.95 7.66
C SER A 331 -40.67 -11.52 7.19
N TRP A 332 -41.22 -11.06 6.06
CA TRP A 332 -41.05 -9.68 5.59
C TRP A 332 -42.11 -8.75 6.18
N THR A 333 -41.66 -7.69 6.83
CA THR A 333 -42.50 -6.64 7.40
C THR A 333 -42.31 -5.35 6.61
N LEU A 334 -43.40 -4.72 6.18
CA LEU A 334 -43.38 -3.41 5.52
C LEU A 334 -43.28 -2.29 6.55
N GLU A 335 -42.32 -1.39 6.37
CA GLU A 335 -42.13 -0.18 7.15
C GLU A 335 -42.43 1.05 6.27
N THR A 336 -43.32 1.93 6.76
CA THR A 336 -43.77 3.16 6.06
C THR A 336 -43.84 4.37 7.00
N ALA A 337 -43.77 4.12 8.32
CA ALA A 337 -43.83 5.13 9.36
C ALA A 337 -42.46 5.77 9.64
N ASP A 338 -41.37 5.06 9.34
CA ASP A 338 -40.02 5.62 9.36
C ASP A 338 -39.88 6.69 8.26
N LYS A 339 -39.72 7.95 8.67
CA LYS A 339 -39.59 9.11 7.77
C LYS A 339 -38.14 9.45 7.46
N THR A 340 -37.22 8.50 7.64
CA THR A 340 -35.84 8.69 7.18
C THR A 340 -35.80 9.11 5.71
N GLU A 341 -34.96 10.09 5.40
CA GLU A 341 -34.67 10.49 4.02
C GLU A 341 -33.89 9.41 3.27
N GLU A 342 -33.41 8.38 3.98
CA GLU A 342 -32.64 7.27 3.42
C GLU A 342 -33.49 6.18 2.75
N ARG A 343 -34.82 6.23 2.80
CA ARG A 343 -35.65 5.22 2.13
C ARG A 343 -35.89 5.59 0.67
N TYR A 344 -35.89 4.60 -0.21
CA TYR A 344 -36.37 4.82 -1.57
C TYR A 344 -37.90 4.71 -1.59
N GLY A 345 -38.58 5.59 -2.34
CA GLY A 345 -40.03 5.56 -2.46
C GLY A 345 -40.82 5.76 -1.15
N ASP A 346 -41.95 5.06 -1.04
CA ASP A 346 -42.95 5.25 0.03
C ASP A 346 -42.64 4.43 1.31
N GLY A 347 -41.74 3.46 1.23
CA GLY A 347 -41.38 2.56 2.33
C GLY A 347 -40.35 1.51 1.93
N PHE A 348 -40.01 0.62 2.86
CA PHE A 348 -39.11 -0.51 2.61
C PHE A 348 -39.60 -1.74 3.37
N ARG A 349 -39.10 -2.93 3.03
CA ARG A 349 -39.36 -4.14 3.82
C ARG A 349 -38.13 -4.62 4.56
N TYR A 350 -38.35 -5.18 5.74
CA TYR A 350 -37.29 -5.80 6.52
C TYR A 350 -37.64 -7.22 6.95
N SER A 351 -36.61 -8.04 7.14
CA SER A 351 -36.74 -9.38 7.71
C SER A 351 -35.73 -9.62 8.82
N ALA A 352 -36.12 -10.42 9.81
CA ALA A 352 -35.20 -10.88 10.84
C ALA A 352 -34.19 -11.87 10.25
N TRP A 353 -32.95 -11.82 10.74
CA TRP A 353 -31.89 -12.73 10.33
C TRP A 353 -32.11 -14.14 10.85
N ILE A 354 -31.49 -15.11 10.18
CA ILE A 354 -31.50 -16.53 10.59
C ILE A 354 -30.10 -17.13 10.79
N GLY A 355 -29.05 -16.29 10.74
CA GLY A 355 -27.65 -16.68 10.83
C GLY A 355 -27.04 -17.01 9.46
N VAL A 356 -25.73 -16.79 9.35
CA VAL A 356 -24.97 -16.78 8.08
C VAL A 356 -24.93 -18.16 7.38
N ASP A 357 -24.87 -19.24 8.16
CA ASP A 357 -24.74 -20.62 7.65
C ASP A 357 -26.08 -21.32 7.36
N SER A 358 -27.20 -20.63 7.59
CA SER A 358 -28.55 -21.16 7.36
C SER A 358 -28.99 -20.97 5.90
N GLN A 359 -29.79 -21.91 5.37
CA GLN A 359 -30.51 -21.68 4.11
C GLN A 359 -31.52 -20.54 4.30
N PRO A 360 -31.56 -19.53 3.40
CA PRO A 360 -32.45 -18.39 3.56
C PRO A 360 -33.90 -18.86 3.60
N ASN A 361 -34.66 -18.35 4.56
CA ASN A 361 -36.09 -18.65 4.71
C ASN A 361 -36.97 -17.46 4.34
N ALA A 362 -36.36 -16.30 4.06
CA ALA A 362 -37.03 -15.14 3.49
C ALA A 362 -36.13 -14.50 2.42
N THR A 363 -36.71 -14.21 1.25
CA THR A 363 -36.02 -13.54 0.14
C THR A 363 -36.89 -12.46 -0.49
N ALA A 364 -36.27 -11.41 -1.03
CA ALA A 364 -36.89 -10.41 -1.89
C ALA A 364 -36.19 -10.46 -3.25
N VAL A 365 -36.95 -10.71 -4.32
CA VAL A 365 -36.39 -10.89 -5.67
C VAL A 365 -36.85 -9.76 -6.57
N TYR A 366 -35.90 -8.95 -7.02
CA TYR A 366 -36.09 -7.90 -8.01
C TYR A 366 -35.70 -8.48 -9.39
N THR A 367 -36.57 -8.32 -10.39
CA THR A 367 -36.33 -8.86 -11.73
C THR A 367 -36.60 -7.81 -12.80
N ALA A 368 -35.65 -7.64 -13.72
CA ALA A 368 -35.84 -6.86 -14.95
C ALA A 368 -35.25 -7.61 -16.15
N ALA A 369 -35.90 -7.49 -17.31
CA ALA A 369 -35.33 -7.96 -18.56
C ALA A 369 -34.34 -6.92 -19.10
N ALA A 370 -33.16 -7.35 -19.54
CA ALA A 370 -32.16 -6.47 -20.11
C ALA A 370 -32.69 -5.81 -21.40
N PRO A 371 -32.64 -4.48 -21.53
CA PRO A 371 -33.19 -3.78 -22.69
C PRO A 371 -32.36 -3.93 -23.97
N ALA A 372 -31.09 -4.32 -23.87
CA ALA A 372 -30.19 -4.54 -24.99
C ALA A 372 -29.08 -5.54 -24.60
N ASP A 373 -28.29 -5.95 -25.58
CA ASP A 373 -27.02 -6.65 -25.31
C ASP A 373 -26.03 -5.67 -24.67
N GLY A 374 -25.41 -6.03 -23.54
CA GLY A 374 -24.43 -5.15 -22.91
C GLY A 374 -23.98 -5.57 -21.50
N TYR A 375 -23.12 -4.73 -20.92
CA TYR A 375 -22.75 -4.80 -19.51
C TYR A 375 -23.69 -3.94 -18.70
N TYR A 376 -24.07 -4.44 -17.52
CA TYR A 376 -24.98 -3.77 -16.62
C TYR A 376 -24.39 -3.71 -15.21
N GLU A 377 -24.29 -2.52 -14.64
CA GLU A 377 -24.00 -2.31 -13.24
C GLU A 377 -25.27 -2.41 -12.40
N ILE A 378 -25.14 -3.05 -11.26
CA ILE A 378 -26.24 -3.40 -10.37
C ILE A 378 -26.00 -2.72 -9.04
N TYR A 379 -26.96 -1.90 -8.62
CA TYR A 379 -26.91 -1.12 -7.40
C TYR A 379 -27.99 -1.56 -6.42
N GLY A 380 -27.68 -1.47 -5.12
CA GLY A 380 -28.64 -1.63 -4.03
C GLY A 380 -28.84 -0.33 -3.26
N TRP A 381 -30.06 -0.10 -2.82
CA TRP A 381 -30.43 0.97 -1.89
C TRP A 381 -30.98 0.35 -0.61
N TRP A 382 -30.73 0.98 0.54
CA TRP A 382 -31.26 0.57 1.84
C TRP A 382 -31.27 1.72 2.85
N THR A 383 -31.92 1.50 4.00
CA THR A 383 -31.86 2.39 5.18
C THR A 383 -30.82 1.90 6.19
N ALA A 384 -29.90 2.77 6.57
CA ALA A 384 -28.80 2.45 7.48
C ALA A 384 -29.22 2.63 8.95
N HIS A 385 -28.78 1.70 9.81
CA HIS A 385 -28.88 1.82 11.27
C HIS A 385 -28.11 0.70 11.98
N GLU A 386 -27.85 0.89 13.26
CA GLU A 386 -27.05 -0.03 14.09
C GLU A 386 -27.58 -1.48 14.23
N ASN A 387 -28.86 -1.73 13.96
CA ASN A 387 -29.50 -3.04 14.13
C ASN A 387 -29.61 -3.85 12.82
N ARG A 388 -29.16 -3.28 11.69
CA ARG A 388 -29.12 -3.96 10.39
C ARG A 388 -27.97 -4.97 10.34
N ALA A 389 -28.03 -5.89 9.39
CA ALA A 389 -26.96 -6.84 9.12
C ALA A 389 -25.70 -6.13 8.58
N THR A 390 -24.54 -6.61 8.99
CA THR A 390 -23.23 -6.19 8.43
C THR A 390 -22.86 -6.96 7.16
N ASN A 391 -23.64 -7.99 6.82
CA ASN A 391 -23.30 -8.94 5.77
C ASN A 391 -24.51 -9.41 4.96
N THR A 392 -25.48 -8.51 4.74
CA THR A 392 -26.69 -8.80 3.95
C THR A 392 -26.31 -9.33 2.57
N PRO A 393 -26.70 -10.56 2.21
CA PRO A 393 -26.41 -11.13 0.89
C PRO A 393 -27.36 -10.59 -0.18
N TYR A 394 -26.78 -9.96 -1.20
CA TYR A 394 -27.38 -9.65 -2.49
C TYR A 394 -26.85 -10.64 -3.52
N ILE A 395 -27.74 -11.45 -4.09
CA ILE A 395 -27.40 -12.47 -5.09
C ILE A 395 -27.88 -11.97 -6.45
N VAL A 396 -26.94 -11.55 -7.30
CA VAL A 396 -27.21 -11.08 -8.66
C VAL A 396 -27.03 -12.25 -9.61
N SER A 397 -28.04 -12.56 -10.41
CA SER A 397 -27.98 -13.65 -11.39
C SER A 397 -28.51 -13.21 -12.76
N CYS A 398 -27.78 -13.56 -13.82
CA CYS A 398 -28.15 -13.35 -15.21
C CYS A 398 -27.69 -14.56 -16.05
N GLY A 399 -28.62 -15.42 -16.48
CA GLY A 399 -28.29 -16.67 -17.17
C GLY A 399 -27.49 -17.64 -16.29
N GLU A 400 -26.29 -18.02 -16.76
CA GLU A 400 -25.37 -18.88 -15.99
C GLU A 400 -24.51 -18.07 -15.00
N GLN A 401 -24.49 -16.74 -15.10
CA GLN A 401 -23.77 -15.87 -14.17
C GLN A 401 -24.53 -15.77 -12.85
N SER A 402 -23.84 -15.97 -11.73
CA SER A 402 -24.37 -15.72 -10.39
C SER A 402 -23.26 -15.18 -9.48
N GLN A 403 -23.50 -14.03 -8.85
CA GLN A 403 -22.58 -13.37 -7.93
C GLN A 403 -23.28 -13.08 -6.61
N THR A 404 -22.61 -13.31 -5.49
CA THR A 404 -23.13 -12.95 -4.16
C THR A 404 -22.26 -11.85 -3.57
N VAL A 405 -22.86 -10.70 -3.34
CA VAL A 405 -22.24 -9.53 -2.73
C VAL A 405 -22.81 -9.42 -1.31
N ARG A 406 -21.95 -9.34 -0.30
CA ARG A 406 -22.39 -9.14 1.08
C ARG A 406 -22.13 -7.69 1.48
N VAL A 407 -23.18 -6.98 1.83
CA VAL A 407 -23.10 -5.55 2.15
C VAL A 407 -23.42 -5.27 3.61
N ASN A 408 -22.81 -4.21 4.13
CA ASN A 408 -23.06 -3.73 5.47
C ASN A 408 -24.19 -2.70 5.47
N GLN A 409 -25.41 -3.13 5.77
CA GLN A 409 -26.58 -2.24 5.80
C GLN A 409 -26.64 -1.35 7.05
N ARG A 410 -25.58 -1.28 7.86
CA ARG A 410 -25.46 -0.28 8.94
C ARG A 410 -24.85 1.04 8.45
N GLN A 411 -24.34 1.05 7.23
CA GLN A 411 -23.61 2.15 6.61
C GLN A 411 -24.22 2.44 5.23
N ASP A 412 -23.89 3.59 4.65
CA ASP A 412 -24.15 3.91 3.24
C ASP A 412 -25.63 3.80 2.82
N GLY A 413 -26.55 4.06 3.77
CA GLY A 413 -27.98 4.14 3.50
C GLY A 413 -28.35 5.44 2.79
N GLY A 414 -29.47 5.45 2.07
CA GLY A 414 -29.94 6.65 1.38
C GLY A 414 -29.16 7.03 0.12
N GLN A 415 -28.40 6.09 -0.44
CA GLN A 415 -27.68 6.26 -1.70
C GLN A 415 -27.63 4.94 -2.49
N TRP A 416 -27.29 5.04 -3.78
CA TRP A 416 -27.08 3.87 -4.63
C TRP A 416 -25.69 3.29 -4.39
N ASN A 417 -25.64 2.04 -3.95
CA ASN A 417 -24.38 1.34 -3.67
C ASN A 417 -24.12 0.28 -4.75
N LEU A 418 -22.98 0.37 -5.44
CA LEU A 418 -22.58 -0.60 -6.45
C LEU A 418 -22.41 -1.98 -5.81
N LEU A 419 -23.12 -2.98 -6.32
CA LEU A 419 -23.01 -4.36 -5.88
C LEU A 419 -22.00 -5.11 -6.76
N CYS A 420 -22.27 -5.14 -8.06
CA CYS A 420 -21.45 -5.80 -9.08
C CYS A 420 -21.94 -5.39 -10.48
N GLY A 421 -21.32 -5.94 -11.52
CA GLY A 421 -21.91 -5.91 -12.86
C GLY A 421 -21.97 -7.26 -13.56
N VAL A 422 -22.86 -7.37 -14.55
CA VAL A 422 -23.20 -8.59 -15.28
C VAL A 422 -23.29 -8.33 -16.78
N MET A 423 -23.00 -9.34 -17.58
CA MET A 423 -23.26 -9.29 -19.02
C MET A 423 -24.63 -9.88 -19.29
N ALA A 424 -25.47 -9.15 -20.02
CA ALA A 424 -26.79 -9.62 -20.41
C ALA A 424 -26.99 -9.53 -21.92
N VAL A 425 -27.78 -10.45 -22.44
CA VAL A 425 -28.34 -10.41 -23.80
C VAL A 425 -29.72 -9.77 -23.74
N GLU A 426 -30.13 -9.04 -24.79
CA GLU A 426 -31.44 -8.42 -24.89
C GLU A 426 -32.57 -9.40 -24.53
N GLY A 427 -33.43 -9.00 -23.60
CA GLY A 427 -34.55 -9.78 -23.09
C GLY A 427 -34.20 -10.83 -22.04
N GLN A 428 -32.92 -10.98 -21.66
CA GLN A 428 -32.50 -11.88 -20.59
C GLN A 428 -32.83 -11.28 -19.22
N ASP A 429 -33.38 -12.09 -18.31
CA ASP A 429 -33.69 -11.63 -16.95
C ASP A 429 -32.40 -11.42 -16.14
N ILE A 430 -32.27 -10.21 -15.59
CA ILE A 430 -31.35 -9.86 -14.51
C ILE A 430 -32.14 -9.91 -13.21
N THR A 431 -31.69 -10.74 -12.28
CA THR A 431 -32.34 -10.96 -10.98
C THR A 431 -31.43 -10.55 -9.84
N VAL A 432 -31.96 -9.79 -8.89
CA VAL A 432 -31.27 -9.41 -7.66
C VAL A 432 -32.07 -9.95 -6.49
N THR A 433 -31.48 -10.90 -5.75
CA THR A 433 -32.13 -11.54 -4.61
C THR A 433 -31.49 -11.07 -3.31
N VAL A 434 -32.26 -10.39 -2.47
CA VAL A 434 -31.88 -10.06 -1.09
C VAL A 434 -32.34 -11.19 -0.19
N ALA A 435 -31.43 -11.78 0.59
CA ALA A 435 -31.71 -12.95 1.42
C ALA A 435 -31.39 -12.73 2.91
N ASN A 436 -32.12 -13.39 3.82
CA ASN A 436 -32.01 -13.11 5.26
C ASN A 436 -31.01 -13.99 6.05
N ASN A 437 -30.17 -14.77 5.38
CA ASN A 437 -29.06 -15.51 6.00
C ASN A 437 -27.87 -14.57 6.30
N ALA A 438 -28.09 -13.71 7.28
CA ALA A 438 -27.20 -12.63 7.70
C ALA A 438 -27.05 -12.60 9.24
N ASP A 439 -26.41 -11.57 9.79
CA ASP A 439 -26.12 -11.38 11.22
C ASP A 439 -26.98 -10.31 11.93
N GLY A 440 -27.93 -9.70 11.22
CA GLY A 440 -28.82 -8.65 11.71
C GLY A 440 -30.00 -8.40 10.76
N TYR A 441 -30.86 -7.43 11.06
CA TYR A 441 -32.02 -7.17 10.20
C TYR A 441 -31.61 -6.90 8.75
N VAL A 442 -32.26 -7.58 7.82
CA VAL A 442 -32.02 -7.41 6.39
C VAL A 442 -33.09 -6.51 5.81
N ILE A 443 -32.67 -5.47 5.10
CA ILE A 443 -33.52 -4.48 4.45
C ILE A 443 -33.57 -4.77 2.95
N ALA A 444 -34.77 -4.79 2.40
CA ALA A 444 -35.05 -4.79 0.97
C ALA A 444 -35.82 -3.52 0.65
N ASP A 445 -35.15 -2.59 -0.01
CA ASP A 445 -35.68 -1.29 -0.40
C ASP A 445 -35.70 -1.23 -1.94
N ALA A 446 -34.70 -0.65 -2.60
CA ALA A 446 -34.65 -0.58 -4.05
C ALA A 446 -33.39 -1.19 -4.68
N VAL A 447 -33.52 -1.53 -5.96
CA VAL A 447 -32.43 -1.98 -6.84
C VAL A 447 -32.43 -1.13 -8.11
N ARG A 448 -31.25 -0.78 -8.60
CA ARG A 448 -31.08 -0.08 -9.88
C ARG A 448 -30.14 -0.87 -10.80
N ILE A 449 -30.53 -1.00 -12.06
CA ILE A 449 -29.82 -1.75 -13.10
C ILE A 449 -29.49 -0.78 -14.23
N VAL A 450 -28.20 -0.55 -14.46
CA VAL A 450 -27.71 0.54 -15.31
C VAL A 450 -26.86 -0.04 -16.44
N PRO A 451 -27.18 0.23 -17.72
CA PRO A 451 -26.25 -0.12 -18.81
C PRO A 451 -24.97 0.68 -18.63
N ALA A 452 -23.83 0.01 -18.69
CA ALA A 452 -22.52 0.59 -18.50
C ALA A 452 -21.54 0.01 -19.53
N GLU A 453 -20.38 0.66 -19.67
CA GLU A 453 -19.28 0.07 -20.43
C GLU A 453 -18.67 -1.07 -19.60
N ALA A 454 -18.40 -2.20 -20.26
CA ALA A 454 -17.75 -3.32 -19.58
C ALA A 454 -16.36 -2.86 -19.12
N PRO A 455 -15.98 -3.09 -17.85
CA PRO A 455 -14.63 -2.75 -17.42
C PRO A 455 -13.62 -3.53 -18.25
N GLU A 456 -12.55 -2.86 -18.66
CA GLU A 456 -11.46 -3.53 -19.35
C GLU A 456 -10.85 -4.59 -18.43
N THR A 457 -10.71 -5.81 -18.96
CA THR A 457 -10.04 -6.89 -18.26
C THR A 457 -8.88 -7.42 -19.06
N TYR A 458 -7.83 -7.81 -18.35
CA TYR A 458 -6.57 -8.27 -18.90
C TYR A 458 -6.22 -9.67 -18.41
N THR A 459 -5.35 -10.32 -19.17
CA THR A 459 -4.80 -11.65 -18.90
C THR A 459 -3.29 -11.56 -18.74
N VAL A 460 -2.78 -12.16 -17.65
CA VAL A 460 -1.37 -12.41 -17.45
C VAL A 460 -1.08 -13.84 -17.86
N THR A 461 -0.45 -14.01 -19.03
CA THR A 461 0.02 -15.31 -19.52
C THR A 461 1.32 -15.68 -18.81
N LEU A 462 1.39 -16.90 -18.28
CA LEU A 462 2.57 -17.39 -17.57
C LEU A 462 3.33 -18.41 -18.41
N ASP A 463 4.62 -18.19 -18.57
CA ASP A 463 5.55 -19.09 -19.26
C ASP A 463 6.60 -19.59 -18.27
N TYR A 464 6.50 -20.86 -17.88
CA TYR A 464 7.44 -21.45 -16.93
C TYR A 464 7.51 -22.97 -17.10
N ASP A 465 8.64 -23.53 -16.66
CA ASP A 465 8.82 -24.97 -16.61
C ASP A 465 8.10 -25.56 -15.39
N THR A 466 7.05 -26.34 -15.66
CA THR A 466 6.23 -26.99 -14.63
C THR A 466 6.93 -28.15 -13.94
N GLU A 467 8.00 -28.69 -14.52
CA GLU A 467 8.87 -29.65 -13.82
C GLU A 467 9.75 -28.93 -12.78
N ALA A 468 10.13 -27.68 -13.06
CA ALA A 468 11.01 -26.89 -12.21
C ALA A 468 10.30 -26.13 -11.08
N GLY A 469 9.02 -25.79 -11.26
CA GLY A 469 8.25 -25.11 -10.22
C GLY A 469 6.76 -24.94 -10.52
N THR A 470 6.09 -24.17 -9.68
CA THR A 470 4.65 -23.86 -9.78
C THR A 470 4.42 -22.38 -9.60
N VAL A 471 3.33 -21.87 -10.18
CA VAL A 471 2.89 -20.49 -10.02
C VAL A 471 1.40 -20.45 -9.65
N THR A 472 1.05 -19.63 -8.66
CA THR A 472 -0.34 -19.41 -8.22
C THR A 472 -0.69 -17.91 -8.22
N GLY A 473 -1.98 -17.60 -8.34
CA GLY A 473 -2.50 -16.23 -8.37
C GLY A 473 -3.58 -16.02 -9.43
N LYS A 474 -4.19 -14.83 -9.45
CA LYS A 474 -5.20 -14.45 -10.45
C LYS A 474 -4.48 -14.11 -11.76
N THR A 475 -4.85 -14.74 -12.87
CA THR A 475 -4.18 -14.57 -14.18
C THR A 475 -5.12 -14.16 -15.30
N SER A 476 -6.44 -14.16 -15.07
CA SER A 476 -7.43 -13.76 -16.06
C SER A 476 -8.58 -13.00 -15.39
N GLY A 477 -9.29 -12.19 -16.19
CA GLY A 477 -10.37 -11.33 -15.68
C GLY A 477 -9.87 -10.28 -14.68
N ILE A 478 -8.64 -9.81 -14.87
CA ILE A 478 -7.99 -8.80 -14.01
C ILE A 478 -8.43 -7.43 -14.50
N LEU A 479 -8.98 -6.58 -13.64
CA LEU A 479 -9.43 -5.25 -14.03
C LEU A 479 -8.22 -4.37 -14.41
N ALA A 480 -8.41 -3.47 -15.36
CA ALA A 480 -7.41 -2.45 -15.67
C ALA A 480 -6.99 -1.69 -14.40
N GLY A 481 -5.69 -1.67 -14.13
CA GLY A 481 -5.11 -1.04 -12.95
C GLY A 481 -5.21 -1.84 -11.65
N GLU A 482 -5.78 -3.05 -11.65
CA GLU A 482 -5.80 -3.94 -10.49
C GLU A 482 -4.36 -4.37 -10.13
N MET A 483 -4.05 -4.30 -8.83
CA MET A 483 -2.81 -4.84 -8.27
C MET A 483 -2.99 -6.35 -8.06
N VAL A 484 -2.20 -7.16 -8.75
CA VAL A 484 -2.23 -8.63 -8.64
C VAL A 484 -0.93 -9.13 -8.04
N THR A 485 -1.04 -10.10 -7.13
CA THR A 485 0.12 -10.85 -6.62
C THR A 485 0.14 -12.25 -7.21
N LEU A 486 1.26 -12.61 -7.81
CA LEU A 486 1.57 -13.97 -8.24
C LEU A 486 2.68 -14.54 -7.35
N THR A 487 2.59 -15.83 -7.02
CA THR A 487 3.54 -16.53 -6.15
C THR A 487 4.15 -17.71 -6.88
N ALA A 488 5.48 -17.75 -6.95
CA ALA A 488 6.25 -18.84 -7.52
C ALA A 488 6.83 -19.75 -6.43
N ALA A 489 6.80 -21.06 -6.64
CA ALA A 489 7.44 -22.04 -5.75
C ALA A 489 8.28 -23.02 -6.56
N ALA A 490 9.57 -23.13 -6.23
CA ALA A 490 10.49 -24.06 -6.87
C ALA A 490 10.25 -25.50 -6.39
N ASN A 491 10.27 -26.45 -7.31
CA ASN A 491 10.25 -27.88 -7.00
C ASN A 491 11.63 -28.33 -6.47
N PRO A 492 11.70 -29.46 -5.73
CA PRO A 492 12.97 -30.01 -5.28
C PRO A 492 13.98 -30.19 -6.43
N GLY A 493 15.22 -29.77 -6.19
CA GLY A 493 16.29 -29.78 -7.20
C GLY A 493 16.40 -28.50 -8.01
N TYR A 494 15.52 -27.51 -7.79
CA TYR A 494 15.56 -26.20 -8.45
C TYR A 494 15.57 -25.06 -7.43
N VAL A 495 16.03 -23.90 -7.87
CA VAL A 495 15.91 -22.63 -7.15
C VAL A 495 15.21 -21.60 -8.02
N PHE A 496 14.34 -20.81 -7.41
CA PHE A 496 13.69 -19.69 -8.08
C PHE A 496 14.73 -18.61 -8.42
N GLU A 497 14.74 -18.14 -9.66
CA GLU A 497 15.72 -17.18 -10.16
C GLU A 497 15.13 -15.76 -10.31
N GLY A 498 13.85 -15.66 -10.64
CA GLY A 498 13.16 -14.39 -10.83
C GLY A 498 11.97 -14.46 -11.80
N TRP A 499 11.18 -13.39 -11.78
CA TRP A 499 10.16 -13.08 -12.77
C TRP A 499 10.75 -12.23 -13.88
N TYR A 500 10.32 -12.49 -15.11
CA TYR A 500 10.84 -11.82 -16.29
C TYR A 500 9.71 -11.35 -17.20
N SER A 501 9.88 -10.17 -17.78
CA SER A 501 9.11 -9.69 -18.93
C SER A 501 10.01 -9.75 -20.15
N GLY A 502 9.82 -10.76 -21.01
CA GLY A 502 10.77 -11.09 -22.07
C GLY A 502 12.15 -11.49 -21.52
N GLU A 503 13.16 -10.66 -21.76
CA GLU A 503 14.53 -10.89 -21.26
C GLU A 503 14.86 -10.14 -19.96
N GLU A 504 14.05 -9.13 -19.58
CA GLU A 504 14.30 -8.27 -18.42
C GLU A 504 13.76 -8.90 -17.14
N LYS A 505 14.59 -8.95 -16.08
CA LYS A 505 14.16 -9.41 -14.76
C LYS A 505 13.38 -8.29 -14.08
N VAL A 506 12.10 -8.53 -13.80
CA VAL A 506 11.18 -7.55 -13.19
C VAL A 506 11.03 -7.73 -11.68
N CYS A 507 11.33 -8.92 -11.16
CA CYS A 507 11.27 -9.21 -9.72
C CYS A 507 12.19 -10.38 -9.37
N ASP A 508 12.89 -10.30 -8.24
CA ASP A 508 13.80 -11.32 -7.72
C ASP A 508 13.24 -12.08 -6.50
N THR A 509 12.04 -11.71 -6.04
CA THR A 509 11.31 -12.41 -4.98
C THR A 509 10.27 -13.37 -5.55
N ALA A 510 9.99 -14.44 -4.80
CA ALA A 510 9.01 -15.45 -5.20
C ALA A 510 7.59 -14.90 -5.32
N ASP A 511 7.24 -13.90 -4.51
CA ASP A 511 6.00 -13.13 -4.63
C ASP A 511 6.27 -11.88 -5.47
N TYR A 512 5.45 -11.68 -6.51
CA TYR A 512 5.50 -10.50 -7.36
C TYR A 512 4.13 -9.83 -7.41
N THR A 513 4.08 -8.61 -6.87
CA THR A 513 2.89 -7.76 -6.92
C THR A 513 3.11 -6.64 -7.92
N PHE A 514 2.18 -6.50 -8.87
CA PHE A 514 2.27 -5.48 -9.93
C PHE A 514 0.88 -5.04 -10.39
N LYS A 515 0.83 -3.84 -10.98
CA LYS A 515 -0.37 -3.26 -11.59
C LYS A 515 -0.56 -3.84 -12.98
N VAL A 516 -1.76 -4.32 -13.30
CA VAL A 516 -2.07 -4.87 -14.63
C VAL A 516 -2.78 -3.82 -15.47
N GLU A 517 -2.06 -3.24 -16.43
CA GLU A 517 -2.58 -2.20 -17.34
C GLU A 517 -2.84 -2.72 -18.76
N GLY A 518 -2.57 -4.00 -19.01
CA GLY A 518 -2.70 -4.62 -20.32
C GLY A 518 -2.45 -6.12 -20.27
N ASP A 519 -2.81 -6.82 -21.35
CA ASP A 519 -2.41 -8.21 -21.55
C ASP A 519 -0.88 -8.31 -21.56
N MET A 520 -0.34 -9.21 -20.74
CA MET A 520 1.11 -9.39 -20.67
C MET A 520 1.51 -10.85 -20.53
N THR A 521 2.77 -11.14 -20.83
CA THR A 521 3.37 -12.46 -20.62
C THR A 521 4.52 -12.32 -19.65
N LEU A 522 4.48 -13.09 -18.57
CA LEU A 522 5.58 -13.21 -17.62
C LEU A 522 6.22 -14.58 -17.75
N SER A 523 7.54 -14.60 -17.88
CA SER A 523 8.32 -15.82 -17.78
C SER A 523 8.83 -16.00 -16.35
N VAL A 524 8.67 -17.19 -15.80
CA VAL A 524 9.22 -17.54 -14.47
C VAL A 524 10.38 -18.50 -14.67
N ARG A 525 11.57 -18.10 -14.22
CA ARG A 525 12.78 -18.90 -14.41
C ARG A 525 13.19 -19.56 -13.11
N PHE A 526 13.54 -20.84 -13.24
CA PHE A 526 14.10 -21.68 -12.19
C PHE A 526 15.44 -22.20 -12.68
N ALA A 527 16.43 -22.27 -11.79
CA ALA A 527 17.74 -22.84 -12.08
C ALA A 527 17.89 -24.20 -11.40
N GLU A 528 18.39 -25.20 -12.13
CA GLU A 528 18.75 -26.50 -11.55
C GLU A 528 19.86 -26.33 -10.51
N VAL A 529 19.67 -26.95 -9.35
CA VAL A 529 20.72 -27.11 -8.35
C VAL A 529 21.67 -28.22 -8.80
N PRO A 530 22.99 -27.97 -8.89
CA PRO A 530 23.95 -29.00 -9.25
C PRO A 530 23.83 -30.22 -8.33
N LYS A 531 23.69 -31.42 -8.91
CA LYS A 531 23.63 -32.67 -8.15
C LYS A 531 24.96 -32.96 -7.46
N ALA A 532 24.91 -33.38 -6.20
CA ALA A 532 26.09 -33.75 -5.42
C ALA A 532 26.81 -34.98 -6.00
N ASP A 533 28.14 -35.00 -5.92
CA ASP A 533 28.95 -36.18 -6.23
C ASP A 533 28.93 -37.17 -5.06
N LYS A 534 28.26 -38.31 -5.28
CA LYS A 534 28.06 -39.35 -4.26
C LYS A 534 29.09 -40.48 -4.33
N THR A 535 30.10 -40.39 -5.20
CA THR A 535 31.07 -41.46 -5.44
C THR A 535 31.84 -41.84 -4.17
N ALA A 536 32.35 -40.84 -3.45
CA ALA A 536 33.11 -41.07 -2.23
C ALA A 536 32.24 -41.54 -1.04
N LEU A 537 30.98 -41.08 -0.98
CA LEU A 537 30.00 -41.55 0.00
C LEU A 537 29.65 -43.02 -0.25
N LEU A 538 29.42 -43.42 -1.50
CA LEU A 538 29.16 -44.81 -1.87
C LEU A 538 30.31 -45.73 -1.44
N ALA A 539 31.56 -45.33 -1.71
CA ALA A 539 32.73 -46.10 -1.28
C ALA A 539 32.81 -46.24 0.25
N ALA A 540 32.48 -45.19 1.00
CA ALA A 540 32.43 -45.24 2.46
C ALA A 540 31.29 -46.15 2.99
N ILE A 541 30.12 -46.14 2.34
CA ILE A 541 29.00 -47.04 2.65
C ILE A 541 29.41 -48.49 2.41
N GLU A 542 30.08 -48.78 1.30
CA GLU A 542 30.57 -50.12 0.98
C GLU A 542 31.61 -50.61 2.01
N ASP A 543 32.58 -49.77 2.38
CA ASP A 543 33.59 -50.09 3.40
C ASP A 543 32.95 -50.32 4.78
N ALA A 544 32.01 -49.46 5.18
CA ALA A 544 31.26 -49.62 6.41
C ALA A 544 30.44 -50.94 6.41
N ARG A 545 29.73 -51.24 5.32
CA ARG A 545 29.01 -52.52 5.18
C ARG A 545 29.95 -53.72 5.28
N ALA A 546 31.18 -53.61 4.75
CA ALA A 546 32.20 -54.65 4.92
C ALA A 546 32.65 -54.77 6.39
N ALA A 547 32.87 -53.66 7.09
CA ALA A 547 33.23 -53.64 8.51
C ALA A 547 32.20 -54.33 9.41
N LYS A 548 30.91 -54.28 9.07
CA LYS A 548 29.86 -55.06 9.77
C LYS A 548 30.05 -56.57 9.70
N THR A 549 30.72 -57.05 8.68
CA THR A 549 30.90 -58.49 8.41
C THR A 549 32.25 -59.04 8.85
N ASP A 550 33.18 -58.18 9.26
CA ASP A 550 34.44 -58.58 9.85
C ASP A 550 34.41 -58.52 11.39
N GLY A 551 35.50 -58.91 12.04
CA GLY A 551 35.58 -58.98 13.50
C GLY A 551 35.43 -57.62 14.21
N ARG A 552 35.79 -56.51 13.55
CA ARG A 552 35.87 -55.17 14.18
C ARG A 552 34.52 -54.72 14.74
N TYR A 553 33.43 -55.00 14.02
CA TYR A 553 32.08 -54.63 14.49
C TYR A 553 31.58 -55.54 15.63
N ALA A 554 31.91 -56.84 15.57
CA ALA A 554 31.54 -57.79 16.62
C ALA A 554 32.27 -57.50 17.94
N ASP A 555 33.54 -57.10 17.86
CA ASP A 555 34.42 -56.91 19.01
C ASP A 555 34.27 -55.52 19.68
N ALA A 556 33.69 -54.54 18.98
CA ALA A 556 33.40 -53.20 19.50
C ALA A 556 32.40 -53.22 20.68
N ASP A 557 32.34 -52.14 21.48
CA ASP A 557 31.31 -52.01 22.51
C ASP A 557 29.93 -51.60 21.94
N ALA A 558 28.90 -51.66 22.78
CA ALA A 558 27.53 -51.39 22.36
C ALA A 558 27.29 -49.94 21.90
N SER A 559 28.00 -48.97 22.49
CA SER A 559 27.87 -47.55 22.12
C SER A 559 28.57 -47.24 20.79
N ALA A 560 29.74 -47.84 20.56
CA ALA A 560 30.45 -47.75 19.29
C ALA A 560 29.62 -48.34 18.13
N ARG A 561 29.02 -49.53 18.33
CA ARG A 561 28.11 -50.13 17.35
C ARG A 561 26.89 -49.26 17.05
N GLN A 562 26.27 -48.69 18.09
CA GLN A 562 25.12 -47.82 17.92
C GLN A 562 25.47 -46.56 17.11
N THR A 563 26.61 -45.95 17.39
CA THR A 563 27.10 -44.76 16.68
C THR A 563 27.39 -45.09 15.21
N PHE A 564 28.03 -46.22 14.96
CA PHE A 564 28.28 -46.74 13.63
C PHE A 564 26.99 -47.01 12.84
N ASP A 565 26.03 -47.72 13.44
CA ASP A 565 24.75 -48.04 12.81
C ASP A 565 23.98 -46.77 12.41
N ALA A 566 23.93 -45.79 13.32
CA ALA A 566 23.28 -44.52 13.07
C ALA A 566 23.97 -43.74 11.93
N ALA A 567 25.31 -43.72 11.90
CA ALA A 567 26.07 -43.07 10.84
C ALA A 567 25.87 -43.75 9.48
N LEU A 568 25.81 -45.09 9.44
CA LEU A 568 25.55 -45.84 8.22
C LEU A 568 24.14 -45.58 7.68
N THR A 569 23.11 -45.59 8.54
CA THR A 569 21.74 -45.26 8.12
C THR A 569 21.64 -43.83 7.59
N ALA A 570 22.25 -42.84 8.26
CA ALA A 570 22.26 -41.46 7.79
C ALA A 570 22.98 -41.31 6.44
N ALA A 571 24.09 -42.03 6.24
CA ALA A 571 24.80 -42.07 4.97
C ALA A 571 23.98 -42.70 3.84
N GLU A 572 23.27 -43.79 4.11
CA GLU A 572 22.36 -44.43 3.14
C GLU A 572 21.20 -43.49 2.75
N GLN A 573 20.60 -42.81 3.73
CA GLN A 573 19.56 -41.81 3.47
C GLN A 573 20.06 -40.65 2.60
N ALA A 574 21.24 -40.09 2.91
CA ALA A 574 21.86 -39.04 2.09
C ALA A 574 22.22 -39.53 0.68
N TYR A 575 22.56 -40.83 0.53
CA TYR A 575 22.82 -41.43 -0.76
C TYR A 575 21.55 -41.59 -1.61
N GLU A 576 20.43 -41.96 -0.99
CA GLU A 576 19.13 -42.14 -1.66
C GLU A 576 18.45 -40.80 -2.00
N ASP A 577 18.68 -39.74 -1.23
CA ASP A 577 18.09 -38.42 -1.49
C ASP A 577 18.70 -37.75 -2.73
N GLU A 578 18.00 -37.79 -3.86
CA GLU A 578 18.44 -37.20 -5.13
C GLU A 578 18.76 -35.69 -5.05
N ASN A 579 18.23 -35.00 -4.05
CA ASN A 579 18.39 -33.55 -3.85
C ASN A 579 19.35 -33.21 -2.69
N ALA A 580 20.05 -34.19 -2.12
CA ALA A 580 21.03 -33.96 -1.06
C ALA A 580 22.12 -32.99 -1.53
N SER A 581 22.39 -31.96 -0.72
CA SER A 581 23.49 -31.02 -0.99
C SER A 581 24.85 -31.70 -0.88
N GLN A 582 25.88 -31.11 -1.51
CA GLN A 582 27.25 -31.63 -1.40
C GLN A 582 27.74 -31.66 0.06
N ASP A 583 27.40 -30.64 0.86
CA ASP A 583 27.75 -30.58 2.29
C ASP A 583 27.09 -31.70 3.09
N THR A 584 25.83 -32.04 2.77
CA THR A 584 25.13 -33.18 3.38
C THR A 584 25.83 -34.48 3.05
N VAL A 585 26.20 -34.69 1.77
CA VAL A 585 26.92 -35.88 1.30
C VAL A 585 28.29 -36.00 1.96
N ASP A 586 29.05 -34.90 2.04
CA ASP A 586 30.38 -34.89 2.64
C ASP A 586 30.35 -35.07 4.16
N THR A 587 29.37 -34.48 4.84
CA THR A 587 29.16 -34.66 6.28
C THR A 587 28.79 -36.10 6.59
N ALA A 588 27.84 -36.68 5.84
CA ALA A 588 27.44 -38.06 6.03
C ALA A 588 28.61 -39.02 5.78
N ARG A 589 29.41 -38.77 4.74
CA ARG A 589 30.65 -39.53 4.46
C ARG A 589 31.63 -39.42 5.61
N GLN A 590 31.92 -38.21 6.09
CA GLN A 590 32.91 -38.00 7.15
C GLN A 590 32.47 -38.63 8.47
N ASN A 591 31.19 -38.51 8.83
CA ASN A 591 30.64 -39.14 10.03
C ASN A 591 30.74 -40.66 9.94
N LEU A 592 30.42 -41.24 8.77
CA LEU A 592 30.54 -42.66 8.55
C LEU A 592 31.99 -43.14 8.64
N VAL A 593 32.93 -42.45 7.97
CA VAL A 593 34.37 -42.78 8.04
C VAL A 593 34.86 -42.72 9.49
N ASN A 594 34.55 -41.66 10.22
CA ASN A 594 34.95 -41.52 11.63
C ASN A 594 34.37 -42.65 12.50
N ALA A 595 33.10 -43.03 12.28
CA ALA A 595 32.47 -44.11 13.03
C ALA A 595 33.08 -45.48 12.67
N THR A 596 33.41 -45.72 11.39
CA THR A 596 34.13 -46.92 10.94
C THR A 596 35.53 -47.00 11.53
N GLU A 597 36.27 -45.88 11.57
CA GLU A 597 37.58 -45.82 12.21
C GLU A 597 37.49 -46.08 13.72
N ALA A 598 36.46 -45.54 14.40
CA ALA A 598 36.25 -45.76 15.83
C ALA A 598 36.07 -47.24 16.19
N LEU A 599 35.49 -48.07 15.30
CA LEU A 599 35.48 -49.53 15.48
C LEU A 599 36.89 -50.13 15.60
N SER A 600 37.90 -49.50 14.99
CA SER A 600 39.29 -49.95 14.97
C SER A 600 40.15 -49.39 16.11
N VAL A 601 39.66 -48.41 16.88
CA VAL A 601 40.43 -47.68 17.92
C VAL A 601 40.27 -48.27 19.32
N HIS A 602 39.26 -49.12 19.57
CA HIS A 602 39.11 -49.84 20.83
C HIS A 602 40.09 -51.04 20.91
N ASN A 603 41.38 -50.71 21.05
CA ASN A 603 42.45 -51.63 21.43
C ASN A 603 42.14 -52.26 22.79
N VAL A 604 42.07 -53.59 22.84
CA VAL A 604 41.99 -54.35 24.08
C VAL A 604 43.25 -54.07 24.93
N THR A 605 43.07 -53.50 26.11
CA THR A 605 44.15 -53.16 27.05
C THR A 605 44.24 -54.19 28.16
N THR A 606 45.46 -54.65 28.45
CA THR A 606 45.72 -55.75 29.38
C THR A 606 46.40 -55.32 30.67
N ALA A 607 46.66 -54.01 30.83
CA ALA A 607 47.55 -53.50 31.87
C ALA A 607 47.04 -53.76 33.30
N GLU A 608 45.74 -53.64 33.54
CA GLU A 608 45.13 -53.87 34.86
C GLU A 608 45.08 -55.37 35.18
N LEU A 609 44.72 -56.22 34.22
CA LEU A 609 44.78 -57.67 34.35
C LEU A 609 46.20 -58.16 34.61
N GLN A 610 47.19 -57.61 33.88
CA GLN A 610 48.61 -57.92 34.11
C GLN A 610 49.07 -57.55 35.52
N SER A 611 48.66 -56.37 36.01
CA SER A 611 49.00 -55.94 37.37
C SER A 611 48.36 -56.84 38.43
N ALA A 612 47.11 -57.26 38.24
CA ALA A 612 46.42 -58.18 39.14
C ALA A 612 47.06 -59.59 39.13
N VAL A 613 47.47 -60.09 37.97
CA VAL A 613 48.22 -61.34 37.81
C VAL A 613 49.57 -61.26 38.53
N ASP A 614 50.31 -60.16 38.35
CA ASP A 614 51.62 -59.97 38.99
C ASP A 614 51.50 -59.93 40.53
N TYR A 615 50.47 -59.26 41.04
CA TYR A 615 50.16 -59.26 42.48
C TYR A 615 49.79 -60.66 42.98
N ALA A 616 48.87 -61.34 42.28
CA ALA A 616 48.39 -62.67 42.63
C ALA A 616 49.53 -63.70 42.67
N LYS A 617 50.48 -63.66 41.72
CA LYS A 617 51.70 -64.49 41.71
C LYS A 617 52.62 -64.28 42.90
N GLY A 618 52.59 -63.08 43.49
CA GLY A 618 53.40 -62.72 44.65
C GLY A 618 52.86 -63.26 45.97
N LEU A 619 51.64 -63.80 45.99
CA LEU A 619 51.03 -64.35 47.19
C LEU A 619 51.59 -65.74 47.50
N ASP A 620 52.06 -65.92 48.74
CA ASP A 620 52.47 -67.22 49.27
C ASP A 620 51.25 -67.93 49.89
N LEU A 621 50.71 -68.90 49.14
CA LEU A 621 49.49 -69.61 49.49
C LEU A 621 49.62 -70.48 50.75
N GLU A 622 50.82 -70.79 51.23
CA GLU A 622 51.01 -71.53 52.48
C GLU A 622 50.47 -70.76 53.70
N ASN A 623 50.36 -69.44 53.60
CA ASN A 623 49.81 -68.57 54.66
C ASN A 623 48.27 -68.52 54.69
N TYR A 624 47.60 -69.18 53.74
CA TYR A 624 46.15 -69.15 53.57
C TYR A 624 45.55 -70.54 53.80
N GLU A 625 44.28 -70.61 54.22
CA GLU A 625 43.55 -71.88 54.38
C GLU A 625 43.42 -72.59 53.03
N SER A 626 43.35 -73.93 53.03
CA SER A 626 43.23 -74.72 51.79
C SER A 626 41.94 -74.43 51.02
N ASP A 627 40.88 -74.02 51.73
CA ASP A 627 39.59 -73.68 51.15
C ASP A 627 39.69 -72.36 50.39
N GLY A 628 39.46 -72.42 49.07
CA GLY A 628 39.52 -71.27 48.16
C GLY A 628 40.80 -71.19 47.31
N GLN A 629 41.89 -71.85 47.71
CA GLN A 629 43.15 -71.85 46.94
C GLN A 629 42.99 -72.42 45.54
N ALA A 630 42.25 -73.52 45.40
CA ALA A 630 42.02 -74.14 44.09
C ALA A 630 41.27 -73.21 43.11
N ALA A 631 40.31 -72.43 43.60
CA ALA A 631 39.56 -71.46 42.78
C ALA A 631 40.43 -70.25 42.40
N PHE A 632 41.25 -69.77 43.34
CA PHE A 632 42.23 -68.72 43.08
C PHE A 632 43.27 -69.14 42.03
N THR A 633 43.88 -70.33 42.17
CA THR A 633 44.84 -70.84 41.17
C THR A 633 44.19 -70.97 39.80
N ALA A 634 42.95 -71.46 39.72
CA ALA A 634 42.24 -71.58 38.45
C ALA A 634 41.96 -70.21 37.79
N ALA A 635 41.57 -69.19 38.57
CA ALA A 635 41.33 -67.84 38.06
C ALA A 635 42.64 -67.16 37.62
N LEU A 636 43.74 -67.37 38.35
CA LEU A 636 45.07 -66.88 37.98
C LEU A 636 45.57 -67.52 36.68
N ASP A 637 45.47 -68.84 36.55
CA ASP A 637 45.85 -69.56 35.33
C ASP A 637 45.03 -69.10 34.11
N ALA A 638 43.72 -68.87 34.30
CA ALA A 638 42.85 -68.36 33.25
C ALA A 638 43.24 -66.94 32.81
N ALA A 639 43.50 -66.04 33.76
CA ALA A 639 43.96 -64.68 33.50
C ALA A 639 45.33 -64.66 32.78
N GLU A 640 46.29 -65.47 33.23
CA GLU A 640 47.61 -65.60 32.59
C GLU A 640 47.52 -66.13 31.16
N THR A 641 46.66 -67.14 30.97
CA THR A 641 46.43 -67.72 29.64
C THR A 641 45.84 -66.67 28.71
N LEU A 642 44.89 -65.87 29.18
CA LEU A 642 44.28 -64.80 28.41
C LEU A 642 45.28 -63.70 28.03
N LEU A 643 46.14 -63.28 28.96
CA LEU A 643 47.21 -62.30 28.70
C LEU A 643 48.23 -62.81 27.68
N THR A 644 48.57 -64.10 27.74
CA THR A 644 49.56 -64.71 26.85
C THR A 644 49.00 -64.94 25.45
N LYS A 645 47.75 -65.40 25.37
CA LYS A 645 47.07 -65.69 24.10
C LYS A 645 46.59 -64.40 23.41
N GLY A 646 46.34 -63.35 24.18
CA GLY A 646 45.60 -62.16 23.74
C GLY A 646 44.09 -62.35 23.92
N ALA A 647 43.38 -61.25 24.13
CA ALA A 647 41.93 -61.21 24.18
C ALA A 647 41.39 -60.46 22.96
N ASP A 648 40.29 -60.98 22.41
CA ASP A 648 39.62 -60.40 21.25
C ASP A 648 38.70 -59.24 21.66
N ARG A 649 38.22 -59.23 22.93
CA ARG A 649 37.34 -58.20 23.48
C ARG A 649 37.85 -57.67 24.82
N GLN A 650 37.67 -56.37 25.07
CA GLN A 650 37.97 -55.77 26.38
C GLN A 650 37.14 -56.39 27.51
N ALA A 651 35.89 -56.79 27.22
CA ALA A 651 35.04 -57.46 28.20
C ALA A 651 35.64 -58.78 28.71
N ASP A 652 36.37 -59.53 27.87
CA ASP A 652 37.02 -60.78 28.30
C ASP A 652 38.16 -60.50 29.28
N ILE A 653 38.88 -59.37 29.08
CA ILE A 653 39.91 -58.91 30.01
C ILE A 653 39.28 -58.45 31.34
N ASP A 654 38.17 -57.73 31.28
CA ASP A 654 37.47 -57.20 32.46
C ASP A 654 36.88 -58.34 33.30
N ASP A 655 36.30 -59.36 32.67
CA ASP A 655 35.76 -60.56 33.34
C ASP A 655 36.89 -61.36 34.00
N ALA A 656 38.00 -61.60 33.30
CA ALA A 656 39.15 -62.30 33.87
C ALA A 656 39.79 -61.52 35.04
N LEU A 657 39.82 -60.19 34.95
CA LEU A 657 40.30 -59.32 36.03
C LEU A 657 39.37 -59.40 37.24
N TYR A 658 38.07 -59.32 37.01
CA TYR A 658 37.06 -59.44 38.06
C TYR A 658 37.16 -60.80 38.76
N ASP A 659 37.19 -61.89 38.01
CA ASP A 659 37.26 -63.25 38.54
C ASP A 659 38.53 -63.46 39.37
N LEU A 660 39.69 -62.98 38.89
CA LEU A 660 40.95 -63.06 39.62
C LEU A 660 40.92 -62.27 40.92
N LEU A 661 40.47 -61.01 40.89
CA LEU A 661 40.37 -60.17 42.10
C LEU A 661 39.37 -60.75 43.10
N HIS A 662 38.24 -61.27 42.61
CA HIS A 662 37.23 -61.89 43.47
C HIS A 662 37.75 -63.15 44.14
N ALA A 663 38.41 -64.04 43.39
CA ALA A 663 39.02 -65.24 43.95
C ALA A 663 40.17 -64.91 44.92
N THR A 664 40.93 -63.85 44.64
CA THR A 664 41.98 -63.33 45.54
C THR A 664 41.38 -62.86 46.88
N ALA A 665 40.30 -62.09 46.83
CA ALA A 665 39.62 -61.58 48.03
C ALA A 665 38.95 -62.69 48.85
N ALA A 666 38.61 -63.83 48.22
CA ALA A 666 38.02 -64.98 48.89
C ALA A 666 39.04 -65.82 49.68
N LEU A 667 40.36 -65.64 49.47
CA LEU A 667 41.39 -66.31 50.25
C LEU A 667 41.35 -65.86 51.72
N ARG A 668 41.42 -66.82 52.65
CA ARG A 668 41.41 -66.56 54.10
C ARG A 668 42.75 -66.94 54.71
N LEU A 669 43.34 -66.03 55.48
CA LEU A 669 44.59 -66.28 56.19
C LEU A 669 44.41 -67.39 57.23
N GLN A 670 45.40 -68.28 57.34
CA GLN A 670 45.44 -69.24 58.44
C GLN A 670 45.54 -68.47 59.77
N ALA A 671 44.83 -68.93 60.80
CA ALA A 671 44.88 -68.29 62.11
C ALA A 671 46.31 -68.40 62.70
N ASP A 672 46.90 -67.24 63.02
CA ASP A 672 48.21 -67.18 63.67
C ASP A 672 48.13 -67.79 65.07
N THR A 673 48.75 -68.96 65.24
CA THR A 673 48.77 -69.69 66.52
C THR A 673 49.96 -69.31 67.41
N VAL A 674 50.77 -68.31 67.04
CA VAL A 674 52.00 -67.95 67.79
C VAL A 674 51.77 -66.86 68.86
N SER A 675 50.53 -66.48 69.15
CA SER A 675 50.20 -65.66 70.33
C SER A 675 48.87 -66.03 70.98
N LEU A 676 48.75 -67.27 71.45
CA LEU A 676 48.08 -67.63 72.73
C LEU A 676 48.26 -69.14 73.03
N HIS A 677 49.43 -69.45 73.60
CA HIS A 677 49.83 -70.64 74.40
C HIS A 677 49.87 -72.01 73.74
#